data_AF-A0A9D6HZJ6-F1
#
_entry.id   AF-A0A9D6HZJ6-F1
#
_cell.length_a   1.000
_cell.length_b   1.000
_cell.length_c   1.000
_cell.angle_alpha   90.00
_cell.angle_beta   90.00
_cell.angle_gamma   90.00
#
_symmetry.space_group_name_H-M   'P 1'
#
loop_
_entity.id
_entity.type
_entity.pdbx_description
1 polymer ?
#
loop_
_entity_poly.entity_id
_entity_poly.type
_entity_poly.pdbx_seq_one_letter_code
_entity_poly.pdbx_strand_id
1 'polypeptide(L)'
;DSGELWTSMDGGERWTLTSHDRQLAGRTQYYSRVVVQPDDENEAYFLSAAFTRSLDGGVTTVGGGFASSPGGDNHDLWIDPLNPDRMIVGNDGGVSISTTRGRSWYRLQLPVAQMYHATVDTRIPYFVYGNRQDGPSYRVPSNSRTGGFGGGGGGGGSTIPRSEWFSVAGGESGWATPDPEDPDIVWSSASGSGSLGGIVTRMDLRTRQAHHVEIWPVSTGGWPPAELKYRFVWDAPLTISPHDHNQVYVGSQYVHATTDGGKSWREISPDLTLNDKSKQQISGGLTPDNIGVEYFNVVYAIAESRLKPGLIWAGTNDGLVHLTRDGGQHWTNVTANIPSLTPFGTVWSIQPSRYDTGTAYIAVDFHQVNGRDPHLYKTTDYGRTWRMIVNGIPRSPLSYTHAILEDPVRRGLLYAGTENALYVSFNDGELWQPLQTNLPHAPVYRLVIQEHFNDLVVSTYGRGFWILDDLSALQQLTPEVAAADAHLFRPRAAYRFRNIPGQASTSNDPTVGENPPYGAAINYWLKLVPAGEVTVSIQQSDGRTVRTLRGTKNVGVNRIYWDLRNEPTKESRMRVKPLYADWVEVPSEGRAAPGLGRFSVLMPPGWYTVKLSVGGREYTQPLEVRKDPNSGGSPEEIQTQVARLFDLQADMNAAVDLYNQTELIRAQVQQLNRTLAADGDNADVRAAADSLEQKLIGFEENLHQLRLTGRGQDGVRWPIKLAGRVAYLANGMASSDFAPTTQQVQVHELFKGEIRTLQGQLGQLIGRDLAQFNERLRQRNIPNIVAGPVQARMVP
;
A
#
# COMPACT_ATOMS: atom_id res chain seq x y z
N ASP A 1 45.26 7.22 9.75
CA ASP A 1 44.79 8.05 10.89
C ASP A 1 44.80 9.54 10.63
N SER A 2 45.83 10.08 9.94
CA SER A 2 46.01 11.51 9.67
C SER A 2 45.14 12.10 8.55
N GLY A 3 44.62 11.27 7.63
CA GLY A 3 43.88 11.73 6.43
C GLY A 3 44.80 12.48 5.47
N GLU A 4 45.63 11.74 4.73
CA GLU A 4 46.70 12.32 3.92
C GLU A 4 46.29 12.49 2.47
N LEU A 5 46.54 13.67 1.92
CA LEU A 5 46.44 13.93 0.50
C LEU A 5 47.83 14.01 -0.13
N TRP A 6 48.07 13.11 -1.08
CA TRP A 6 49.27 13.12 -1.92
C TRP A 6 48.89 13.60 -3.32
N THR A 7 49.70 14.48 -3.89
CA THR A 7 49.50 14.99 -5.27
C THR A 7 50.74 14.72 -6.12
N SER A 8 50.55 14.63 -7.42
CA SER A 8 51.60 14.46 -8.41
C SER A 8 51.32 15.36 -9.62
N MET A 9 52.36 16.04 -10.11
CA MET A 9 52.29 16.92 -11.28
C MET A 9 52.94 16.30 -12.54
N ASP A 10 53.45 15.08 -12.43
CA ASP A 10 54.20 14.38 -13.47
C ASP A 10 53.60 13.00 -13.82
N GLY A 11 52.27 12.86 -13.66
CA GLY A 11 51.57 11.62 -14.01
C GLY A 11 51.79 10.47 -13.02
N GLY A 12 52.26 10.76 -11.81
CA GLY A 12 52.47 9.79 -10.74
C GLY A 12 53.93 9.34 -10.55
N GLU A 13 54.90 9.93 -11.27
CA GLU A 13 56.32 9.60 -11.11
C GLU A 13 56.88 10.12 -9.78
N ARG A 14 56.41 11.29 -9.32
CA ARG A 14 56.76 11.88 -8.02
C ARG A 14 55.50 12.35 -7.30
N TRP A 15 55.48 12.10 -6.00
CA TRP A 15 54.38 12.46 -5.11
C TRP A 15 54.84 13.43 -4.03
N THR A 16 54.01 14.45 -3.77
CA THR A 16 54.18 15.40 -2.67
C THR A 16 53.03 15.26 -1.70
N LEU A 17 53.35 15.08 -0.42
CA LEU A 17 52.35 15.17 0.64
C LEU A 17 51.87 16.62 0.74
N THR A 18 50.60 16.85 0.42
CA THR A 18 50.02 18.18 0.24
C THR A 18 49.39 18.68 1.53
N SER A 19 48.65 17.82 2.24
CA SER A 19 47.98 18.18 3.49
C SER A 19 47.67 16.96 4.35
N HIS A 20 47.36 17.25 5.62
CA HIS A 20 46.83 16.30 6.59
C HIS A 20 45.49 16.82 7.09
N ASP A 21 44.40 16.14 6.74
CA ASP A 21 43.07 16.41 7.28
C ASP A 21 42.21 15.15 7.23
N ARG A 22 41.75 14.70 8.40
CA ARG A 22 40.90 13.51 8.54
C ARG A 22 39.55 13.66 7.85
N GLN A 23 39.07 14.88 7.59
CA GLN A 23 37.84 15.13 6.83
C GLN A 23 37.94 14.74 5.36
N LEU A 24 39.16 14.64 4.81
CA LEU A 24 39.40 14.17 3.44
C LEU A 24 39.10 12.67 3.29
N ALA A 25 39.22 11.92 4.38
CA ALA A 25 39.18 10.47 4.40
C ALA A 25 38.81 9.95 5.79
N GLY A 26 37.55 10.09 6.22
CA GLY A 26 37.11 9.79 7.60
C GLY A 26 36.99 8.30 7.95
N ARG A 27 36.20 7.53 7.18
CA ARG A 27 35.90 6.09 7.37
C ARG A 27 36.16 5.36 6.05
N THR A 28 37.44 5.24 5.71
CA THR A 28 37.91 4.97 4.34
C THR A 28 37.48 3.63 3.73
N GLN A 29 37.17 2.64 4.56
CA GLN A 29 36.62 1.37 4.07
C GLN A 29 35.16 1.48 3.59
N TYR A 30 34.44 2.51 4.03
CA TYR A 30 33.02 2.72 3.75
C TYR A 30 32.81 3.81 2.68
N TYR A 31 33.53 4.93 2.79
CA TYR A 31 33.54 6.01 1.79
C TYR A 31 34.94 6.61 1.64
N SER A 32 35.46 6.65 0.41
CA SER A 32 36.67 7.39 0.07
C SER A 32 36.70 7.69 -1.42
N ARG A 33 36.39 8.93 -1.79
CA ARG A 33 36.45 9.38 -3.18
C ARG A 33 36.88 10.83 -3.29
N VAL A 34 37.67 11.14 -4.32
CA VAL A 34 38.08 12.49 -4.68
C VAL A 34 37.62 12.80 -6.09
N VAL A 35 37.04 13.97 -6.32
CA VAL A 35 36.61 14.43 -7.63
C VAL A 35 37.10 15.85 -7.84
N VAL A 36 37.86 16.07 -8.91
CA VAL A 36 38.34 17.40 -9.30
C VAL A 36 37.32 18.04 -10.24
N GLN A 37 37.14 19.34 -10.09
CA GLN A 37 36.26 20.13 -10.93
C GLN A 37 36.79 20.22 -12.38
N PRO A 38 35.96 20.14 -13.43
CA PRO A 38 36.43 20.06 -14.81
C PRO A 38 36.95 21.39 -15.38
N ASP A 39 36.62 22.53 -14.76
CA ASP A 39 37.06 23.87 -15.19
C ASP A 39 38.08 24.54 -14.25
N ASP A 40 38.39 23.93 -13.10
CA ASP A 40 39.35 24.45 -12.12
C ASP A 40 40.07 23.30 -11.40
N GLU A 41 41.33 23.08 -11.74
CA GLU A 41 42.17 22.03 -11.17
C GLU A 41 42.46 22.20 -9.67
N ASN A 42 42.28 23.41 -9.12
CA ASN A 42 42.47 23.68 -7.69
C ASN A 42 41.21 23.41 -6.86
N GLU A 43 40.05 23.27 -7.51
CA GLU A 43 38.80 22.92 -6.85
C GLU A 43 38.59 21.40 -6.86
N ALA A 44 38.69 20.78 -5.69
CA ALA A 44 38.51 19.35 -5.51
C ALA A 44 37.55 19.05 -4.37
N TYR A 45 36.76 18.00 -4.54
CA TYR A 45 35.76 17.53 -3.59
C TYR A 45 36.18 16.17 -3.03
N PHE A 46 36.01 16.01 -1.72
CA PHE A 46 36.37 14.82 -0.97
C PHE A 46 35.10 14.26 -0.32
N LEU A 47 34.75 13.04 -0.71
CA LEU A 47 33.54 12.37 -0.27
C LEU A 47 33.89 11.41 0.86
N SER A 48 33.38 11.75 2.04
CA SER A 48 33.39 10.89 3.21
C SER A 48 32.07 11.07 3.97
N ALA A 49 32.06 10.82 5.28
CA ALA A 49 30.95 11.17 6.17
C ALA A 49 30.52 12.63 5.95
N ALA A 50 31.51 13.50 5.82
CA ALA A 50 31.35 14.89 5.43
C ALA A 50 31.55 15.08 3.93
N PHE A 51 30.90 16.11 3.38
CA PHE A 51 31.16 16.63 2.05
C PHE A 51 32.12 17.81 2.17
N THR A 52 33.39 17.58 1.86
CA THR A 52 34.46 18.56 2.03
C THR A 52 35.00 18.97 0.67
N ARG A 53 35.42 20.23 0.51
CA ARG A 53 36.12 20.68 -0.70
C ARG A 53 37.41 21.42 -0.39
N SER A 54 38.28 21.52 -1.36
CA SER A 54 39.42 22.43 -1.38
C SER A 54 39.28 23.37 -2.58
N LEU A 55 39.86 24.57 -2.48
CA LEU A 55 39.91 25.58 -3.55
C LEU A 55 41.36 25.96 -3.90
N ASP A 56 42.34 25.25 -3.35
CA ASP A 56 43.77 25.55 -3.45
C ASP A 56 44.60 24.28 -3.73
N GLY A 57 44.02 23.34 -4.49
CA GLY A 57 44.70 22.11 -4.90
C GLY A 57 44.88 21.09 -3.78
N GLY A 58 44.08 21.20 -2.72
CA GLY A 58 44.08 20.27 -1.58
C GLY A 58 44.93 20.71 -0.38
N VAL A 59 45.47 21.93 -0.40
CA VAL A 59 46.31 22.45 0.70
C VAL A 59 45.45 22.76 1.93
N THR A 60 44.30 23.41 1.73
CA THR A 60 43.31 23.66 2.79
C THR A 60 41.96 23.07 2.42
N THR A 61 41.19 22.73 3.45
CA THR A 61 39.83 22.22 3.33
C THR A 61 38.82 23.27 3.79
N VAL A 62 37.71 23.30 3.08
CA VAL A 62 36.55 24.13 3.34
C VAL A 62 35.35 23.20 3.48
N GLY A 63 34.82 23.11 4.70
CA GLY A 63 33.61 22.37 5.02
C GLY A 63 32.43 23.30 5.33
N GLY A 64 31.22 22.86 4.98
CA GLY A 64 29.97 23.48 5.43
C GLY A 64 29.28 22.62 6.49
N GLY A 65 28.42 23.22 7.30
CA GLY A 65 27.56 22.44 8.21
C GLY A 65 26.62 21.50 7.42
N PHE A 66 26.06 20.50 8.09
CA PHE A 66 25.17 19.50 7.46
C PHE A 66 24.02 20.11 6.63
N ALA A 67 23.53 21.28 7.02
CA ALA A 67 22.46 22.00 6.31
C ALA A 67 22.88 22.52 4.91
N SER A 68 24.16 22.81 4.69
CA SER A 68 24.70 23.24 3.39
C SER A 68 25.39 22.12 2.61
N SER A 69 25.51 20.92 3.19
CA SER A 69 26.03 19.71 2.53
C SER A 69 24.97 19.08 1.61
N PRO A 70 25.36 18.35 0.55
CA PRO A 70 24.45 17.47 -0.17
C PRO A 70 23.78 16.43 0.74
N GLY A 71 24.48 15.90 1.74
CA GLY A 71 23.99 14.85 2.65
C GLY A 71 25.06 14.44 3.66
N GLY A 72 24.88 13.27 4.28
CA GLY A 72 25.89 12.60 5.10
C GLY A 72 26.22 11.25 4.48
N ASP A 73 27.41 10.73 4.76
CA ASP A 73 27.91 9.46 4.20
C ASP A 73 27.83 9.48 2.67
N ASN A 74 28.69 10.32 2.08
CA ASN A 74 28.70 10.62 0.66
C ASN A 74 29.58 9.62 -0.09
N HIS A 75 29.00 8.92 -1.07
CA HIS A 75 29.66 7.80 -1.77
C HIS A 75 30.15 8.17 -3.17
N ASP A 76 29.41 9.05 -3.87
CA ASP A 76 29.76 9.45 -5.23
C ASP A 76 29.35 10.89 -5.55
N LEU A 77 30.10 11.53 -6.46
CA LEU A 77 29.86 12.86 -7.00
C LEU A 77 30.09 12.83 -8.50
N TRP A 78 29.04 13.18 -9.24
CA TRP A 78 29.12 13.52 -10.66
C TRP A 78 29.04 15.03 -10.85
N ILE A 79 29.89 15.57 -11.72
CA ILE A 79 29.89 16.97 -12.13
C ILE A 79 29.74 17.00 -13.66
N ASP A 80 28.85 17.86 -14.17
CA ASP A 80 28.65 18.03 -15.61
C ASP A 80 29.93 18.65 -16.23
N PRO A 81 30.59 17.94 -17.17
CA PRO A 81 31.84 18.41 -17.77
C PRO A 81 31.66 19.66 -18.65
N LEU A 82 30.42 19.99 -19.04
CA LEU A 82 30.11 21.18 -19.85
C LEU A 82 29.52 22.32 -19.00
N ASN A 83 29.13 22.04 -17.75
CA ASN A 83 28.57 23.03 -16.85
C ASN A 83 28.84 22.67 -15.37
N PRO A 84 29.98 23.11 -14.82
CA PRO A 84 30.44 22.70 -13.49
C PRO A 84 29.58 23.23 -12.33
N ASP A 85 28.59 24.10 -12.59
CA ASP A 85 27.58 24.45 -11.60
C ASP A 85 26.62 23.28 -11.31
N ARG A 86 26.54 22.28 -12.20
CA ARG A 86 25.65 21.12 -12.10
C ARG A 86 26.37 19.94 -11.49
N MET A 87 25.89 19.51 -10.33
CA MET A 87 26.49 18.44 -9.55
C MET A 87 25.41 17.49 -9.03
N ILE A 88 25.72 16.20 -8.94
CA ILE A 88 24.86 15.18 -8.35
C ILE A 88 25.69 14.37 -7.36
N VAL A 89 25.23 14.29 -6.11
CA VAL A 89 25.88 13.53 -5.04
C VAL A 89 24.97 12.38 -4.61
N GLY A 90 25.50 11.16 -4.64
CA GLY A 90 24.90 9.98 -4.03
C GLY A 90 25.36 9.84 -2.58
N ASN A 91 24.40 9.74 -1.66
CA ASN A 91 24.63 9.59 -0.23
C ASN A 91 23.59 8.65 0.40
N ASP A 92 23.77 8.32 1.67
CA ASP A 92 22.88 7.40 2.40
C ASP A 92 21.41 7.88 2.45
N GLY A 93 21.19 9.20 2.40
CA GLY A 93 19.87 9.82 2.29
C GLY A 93 19.26 9.82 0.88
N GLY A 94 19.96 9.31 -0.13
CA GLY A 94 19.53 9.27 -1.53
C GLY A 94 20.41 10.13 -2.46
N VAL A 95 19.77 11.04 -3.21
CA VAL A 95 20.46 11.83 -4.25
C VAL A 95 20.24 13.32 -4.02
N SER A 96 21.32 14.09 -4.09
CA SER A 96 21.31 15.55 -3.93
C SER A 96 21.83 16.22 -5.19
N ILE A 97 21.09 17.20 -5.71
CA ILE A 97 21.39 17.89 -6.97
C ILE A 97 21.71 19.35 -6.68
N SER A 98 22.82 19.86 -7.23
CA SER A 98 23.14 21.29 -7.24
C SER A 98 23.10 21.82 -8.67
N THR A 99 22.66 23.07 -8.82
CA THR A 99 22.82 23.88 -10.04
C THR A 99 23.53 25.19 -9.71
N THR A 100 24.26 25.21 -8.59
CA THR A 100 24.89 26.41 -8.01
C THR A 100 26.32 26.11 -7.54
N ARG A 101 26.97 25.10 -8.12
CA ARG A 101 28.34 24.68 -7.77
C ARG A 101 28.49 24.34 -6.29
N GLY A 102 27.55 23.56 -5.77
CA GLY A 102 27.55 23.08 -4.39
C GLY A 102 27.17 24.12 -3.33
N ARG A 103 26.78 25.35 -3.70
CA ARG A 103 26.30 26.37 -2.74
C ARG A 103 24.93 26.02 -2.15
N SER A 104 24.08 25.36 -2.92
CA SER A 104 22.77 24.87 -2.50
C SER A 104 22.46 23.52 -3.15
N TRP A 105 21.64 22.72 -2.46
CA TRP A 105 21.29 21.36 -2.86
C TRP A 105 19.79 21.14 -2.80
N TYR A 106 19.24 20.56 -3.86
CA TYR A 106 17.92 19.95 -3.86
C TYR A 106 18.06 18.47 -3.52
N ARG A 107 17.58 18.07 -2.33
CA ARG A 107 17.61 16.68 -1.85
C ARG A 107 16.37 15.94 -2.33
N LEU A 108 16.56 15.04 -3.29
CA LEU A 108 15.47 14.26 -3.87
C LEU A 108 15.12 13.08 -2.96
N GLN A 109 13.83 12.91 -2.65
CA GLN A 109 13.33 11.72 -1.97
C GLN A 109 12.99 10.66 -3.02
N LEU A 110 13.43 9.42 -2.76
CA LEU A 110 13.26 8.28 -3.66
C LEU A 110 12.48 7.15 -2.94
N PRO A 111 11.62 6.38 -3.64
CA PRO A 111 10.88 5.27 -3.05
C PRO A 111 11.76 4.01 -2.93
N VAL A 112 12.94 4.16 -2.31
CA VAL A 112 13.98 3.12 -2.18
C VAL A 112 14.25 2.76 -0.73
N ALA A 113 13.22 2.89 0.13
CA ALA A 113 13.35 2.61 1.55
C ALA A 113 13.85 1.18 1.79
N GLN A 114 14.87 1.06 2.64
CA GLN A 114 15.44 -0.20 3.08
C GLN A 114 14.87 -0.53 4.45
N MET A 115 13.96 -1.50 4.51
CA MET A 115 13.21 -1.86 5.71
C MET A 115 13.76 -3.17 6.28
N TYR A 116 14.42 -3.10 7.44
CA TYR A 116 15.02 -4.28 8.07
C TYR A 116 13.97 -5.29 8.54
N HIS A 117 12.90 -4.82 9.18
CA HIS A 117 11.84 -5.64 9.74
C HIS A 117 10.45 -5.08 9.42
N ALA A 118 9.43 -5.94 9.57
CA ALA A 118 8.02 -5.58 9.55
C ALA A 118 7.30 -6.21 10.74
N THR A 119 6.52 -5.40 11.45
CA THR A 119 5.48 -5.86 12.38
C THR A 119 4.17 -5.10 12.12
N VAL A 120 3.07 -5.55 12.71
CA VAL A 120 1.72 -5.01 12.45
C VAL A 120 0.93 -4.90 13.74
N ASP A 121 0.02 -3.92 13.81
CA ASP A 121 -0.95 -3.80 14.89
C ASP A 121 -2.30 -4.44 14.55
N THR A 122 -3.27 -4.29 15.47
CA THR A 122 -4.63 -4.82 15.37
C THR A 122 -5.67 -3.77 14.99
N ARG A 123 -5.26 -2.53 14.68
CA ARG A 123 -6.17 -1.43 14.32
C ARG A 123 -6.85 -1.70 12.98
N ILE A 124 -7.90 -0.93 12.67
CA ILE A 124 -8.70 -1.09 11.44
C ILE A 124 -8.83 0.28 10.75
N PRO A 125 -8.15 0.53 9.61
CA PRO A 125 -7.06 -0.27 9.06
C PRO A 125 -5.84 -0.32 10.00
N TYR A 126 -5.03 -1.36 9.87
CA TYR A 126 -3.86 -1.58 10.71
C TYR A 126 -2.67 -0.73 10.25
N PHE A 127 -1.70 -0.52 11.12
CA PHE A 127 -0.40 0.08 10.77
C PHE A 127 0.67 -1.01 10.61
N VAL A 128 1.58 -0.78 9.67
CA VAL A 128 2.84 -1.51 9.49
C VAL A 128 3.96 -0.71 10.13
N TYR A 129 4.83 -1.39 10.86
CA TYR A 129 5.93 -0.81 11.61
C TYR A 129 7.26 -1.43 11.17
N GLY A 130 8.32 -0.63 11.17
CA GLY A 130 9.67 -1.15 10.96
C GLY A 130 10.74 -0.07 10.92
N ASN A 131 11.98 -0.53 10.89
CA ASN A 131 13.17 0.29 10.98
C ASN A 131 13.68 0.56 9.57
N ARG A 132 13.93 1.84 9.27
CA ARG A 132 14.39 2.29 7.97
C ARG A 132 15.86 2.67 8.10
N GLN A 133 16.71 2.10 7.25
CA GLN A 133 18.12 2.50 7.14
C GLN A 133 18.24 4.03 7.03
N ASP A 134 19.21 4.60 7.75
CA ASP A 134 19.50 6.04 7.82
C ASP A 134 18.27 6.89 8.20
N GLY A 135 17.43 6.36 9.09
CA GLY A 135 16.24 7.03 9.61
C GLY A 135 15.77 6.46 10.95
N PRO A 136 14.76 7.07 11.59
CA PRO A 136 14.13 6.43 12.74
C PRO A 136 13.30 5.22 12.33
N SER A 137 12.81 4.45 13.30
CA SER A 137 11.72 3.51 13.04
C SER A 137 10.44 4.27 12.68
N TYR A 138 9.66 3.71 11.76
CA TYR A 138 8.43 4.31 11.25
C TYR A 138 7.22 3.40 11.45
N ARG A 139 6.04 4.03 11.48
CA ARG A 139 4.75 3.40 11.20
C ARG A 139 4.08 4.05 9.99
N VAL A 140 3.35 3.26 9.22
CA VAL A 140 2.55 3.68 8.05
C VAL A 140 1.24 2.88 8.03
N PRO A 141 0.08 3.47 7.66
CA PRO A 141 -1.15 2.69 7.55
C PRO A 141 -1.08 1.72 6.37
N SER A 142 -1.66 0.54 6.52
CA SER A 142 -1.87 -0.43 5.43
C SER A 142 -2.81 0.09 4.34
N ASN A 143 -3.74 0.96 4.73
CA ASN A 143 -4.69 1.61 3.84
C ASN A 143 -4.95 3.04 4.33
N SER A 144 -4.60 4.03 3.52
CA SER A 144 -4.92 5.42 3.82
C SER A 144 -6.40 5.66 3.58
N ARG A 145 -7.04 6.34 4.53
CA ARG A 145 -8.43 6.79 4.41
C ARG A 145 -8.54 8.24 3.96
N THR A 146 -7.42 8.90 3.74
CA THR A 146 -7.40 10.31 3.35
C THR A 146 -8.03 10.48 1.97
N GLY A 147 -9.02 11.37 1.87
CA GLY A 147 -9.65 11.75 0.59
C GLY A 147 -9.30 13.17 0.15
N GLY A 148 -9.44 13.45 -1.14
CA GLY A 148 -9.31 14.80 -1.70
C GLY A 148 -10.45 15.76 -1.29
N PHE A 149 -10.35 17.03 -1.69
CA PHE A 149 -11.36 18.06 -1.41
C PHE A 149 -12.77 17.59 -1.84
N GLY A 150 -13.71 17.57 -0.89
CA GLY A 150 -15.14 17.36 -1.17
C GLY A 150 -15.77 16.07 -0.66
N GLY A 151 -15.02 15.16 0.00
CA GLY A 151 -15.58 14.04 0.80
C GLY A 151 -16.49 13.03 0.08
N GLY A 152 -16.69 13.17 -1.23
CA GLY A 152 -17.58 12.33 -2.02
C GLY A 152 -16.86 11.11 -2.60
N GLY A 153 -17.27 9.92 -2.14
CA GLY A 153 -16.81 8.63 -2.66
C GLY A 153 -15.93 7.87 -1.67
N GLY A 154 -16.53 7.01 -0.83
CA GLY A 154 -15.83 6.12 0.10
C GLY A 154 -14.71 5.27 -0.52
N GLY A 155 -13.69 5.06 0.30
CA GLY A 155 -12.38 4.48 -0.04
C GLY A 155 -11.37 5.60 -0.21
N GLY A 156 -10.32 5.63 0.63
CA GLY A 156 -9.31 6.69 0.59
C GLY A 156 -8.67 6.82 -0.79
N GLY A 157 -7.94 7.92 -1.02
CA GLY A 157 -7.27 8.18 -2.28
C GLY A 157 -6.45 7.00 -2.78
N SER A 158 -6.08 6.98 -4.06
CA SER A 158 -5.27 5.90 -4.65
C SER A 158 -3.85 5.80 -4.06
N THR A 159 -3.51 6.64 -3.10
CA THR A 159 -2.17 6.79 -2.56
C THR A 159 -2.18 6.80 -1.04
N ILE A 160 -1.08 6.35 -0.46
CA ILE A 160 -0.75 6.52 0.95
C ILE A 160 0.24 7.70 1.02
N PRO A 161 -0.20 8.89 1.45
CA PRO A 161 0.66 10.07 1.45
C PRO A 161 1.85 9.91 2.39
N ARG A 162 3.01 10.48 2.03
CA ARG A 162 4.20 10.50 2.90
C ARG A 162 3.94 11.19 4.25
N SER A 163 2.97 12.10 4.33
CA SER A 163 2.55 12.73 5.58
C SER A 163 1.90 11.77 6.59
N GLU A 164 1.54 10.55 6.18
CA GLU A 164 1.00 9.50 7.06
C GLU A 164 2.07 8.54 7.59
N TRP A 165 3.35 8.77 7.26
CA TRP A 165 4.49 8.10 7.87
C TRP A 165 4.88 8.83 9.15
N PHE A 166 4.87 8.12 10.29
CA PHE A 166 5.20 8.69 11.60
C PHE A 166 6.38 7.94 12.22
N SER A 167 7.34 8.68 12.77
CA SER A 167 8.41 8.08 13.59
C SER A 167 7.84 7.50 14.89
N VAL A 168 8.35 6.34 15.31
CA VAL A 168 7.92 5.61 16.53
C VAL A 168 9.07 5.37 17.50
N ALA A 169 10.00 6.33 17.58
CA ALA A 169 11.25 6.23 18.33
C ALA A 169 12.12 5.04 17.87
N GLY A 170 13.12 4.65 18.67
CA GLY A 170 14.15 3.71 18.25
C GLY A 170 15.18 4.33 17.31
N GLY A 171 15.69 3.53 16.38
CA GLY A 171 16.70 3.93 15.40
C GLY A 171 16.54 3.21 14.07
N GLU A 172 17.58 3.30 13.24
CA GLU A 172 17.57 2.83 11.86
C GLU A 172 17.57 1.31 11.71
N SER A 173 18.12 0.63 12.72
CA SER A 173 18.35 -0.80 12.77
C SER A 173 17.45 -1.42 13.83
N GLY A 174 17.32 -2.76 13.86
CA GLY A 174 16.52 -3.45 14.87
C GLY A 174 15.02 -3.47 14.59
N TRP A 175 14.20 -3.38 15.64
CA TRP A 175 12.77 -3.68 15.56
C TRP A 175 11.91 -2.49 15.95
N ALA A 176 10.67 -2.47 15.46
CA ALA A 176 9.59 -1.63 15.96
C ALA A 176 8.35 -2.51 16.02
N THR A 177 7.85 -2.75 17.23
CA THR A 177 6.81 -3.73 17.52
C THR A 177 5.72 -3.08 18.37
N PRO A 178 4.50 -2.88 17.86
CA PRO A 178 3.39 -2.42 18.67
C PRO A 178 3.04 -3.49 19.70
N ASP A 179 2.68 -3.05 20.91
CA ASP A 179 2.11 -3.93 21.92
C ASP A 179 0.78 -4.53 21.38
N PRO A 180 0.58 -5.85 21.49
CA PRO A 180 -0.57 -6.51 20.88
C PRO A 180 -1.90 -6.18 21.56
N GLU A 181 -1.89 -5.72 22.82
CA GLU A 181 -3.08 -5.34 23.58
C GLU A 181 -3.30 -3.83 23.61
N ASP A 182 -2.20 -3.05 23.66
CA ASP A 182 -2.23 -1.59 23.59
C ASP A 182 -1.39 -1.06 22.42
N PRO A 183 -1.95 -0.93 21.20
CA PRO A 183 -1.17 -0.56 20.01
C PRO A 183 -0.61 0.88 20.06
N ASP A 184 -0.99 1.69 21.04
CA ASP A 184 -0.37 3.00 21.27
C ASP A 184 0.99 2.89 21.99
N ILE A 185 1.32 1.73 22.55
CA ILE A 185 2.65 1.42 23.05
C ILE A 185 3.44 0.73 21.95
N VAL A 186 4.63 1.24 21.64
CA VAL A 186 5.53 0.67 20.64
C VAL A 186 6.90 0.43 21.27
N TRP A 187 7.37 -0.81 21.18
CA TRP A 187 8.72 -1.19 21.54
C TRP A 187 9.63 -1.09 20.33
N SER A 188 10.67 -0.27 20.42
CA SER A 188 11.64 -0.12 19.34
C SER A 188 13.05 -0.39 19.83
N SER A 189 13.83 -1.15 19.07
CA SER A 189 15.27 -1.34 19.30
C SER A 189 16.10 -0.77 18.16
N ALA A 190 17.38 -0.51 18.43
CA ALA A 190 18.41 -0.22 17.43
C ALA A 190 19.81 -0.40 18.04
N SER A 191 20.80 -0.75 17.23
CA SER A 191 22.22 -0.66 17.59
C SER A 191 22.98 0.01 16.44
N GLY A 192 23.96 0.88 16.73
CA GLY A 192 24.73 1.53 15.67
C GLY A 192 25.12 2.98 15.87
N SER A 193 25.35 3.70 14.78
CA SER A 193 25.65 5.14 14.81
C SER A 193 24.53 5.90 15.52
N GLY A 194 24.85 6.59 16.62
CA GLY A 194 23.87 7.24 17.50
C GLY A 194 23.14 6.32 18.49
N SER A 195 23.20 4.99 18.30
CA SER A 195 22.54 3.95 19.12
C SER A 195 23.49 2.86 19.64
N LEU A 196 24.73 3.23 19.96
CA LEU A 196 25.84 2.28 20.14
C LEU A 196 25.62 1.24 21.28
N GLY A 197 24.78 1.53 22.28
CA GLY A 197 24.57 0.67 23.45
C GLY A 197 23.63 -0.52 23.28
N GLY A 198 23.00 -0.70 22.10
CA GLY A 198 21.84 -1.59 21.98
C GLY A 198 20.59 -0.94 22.58
N ILE A 199 20.14 0.14 21.93
CA ILE A 199 18.99 0.93 22.36
C ILE A 199 17.74 0.06 22.41
N VAL A 200 16.97 0.21 23.50
CA VAL A 200 15.59 -0.24 23.61
C VAL A 200 14.76 0.93 24.12
N THR A 201 13.67 1.22 23.42
CA THR A 201 12.74 2.30 23.75
C THR A 201 11.31 1.78 23.83
N ARG A 202 10.53 2.40 24.70
CA ARG A 202 9.10 2.21 24.82
C ARG A 202 8.40 3.54 24.53
N MET A 203 7.80 3.67 23.35
CA MET A 203 7.10 4.85 22.86
C MET A 203 5.61 4.80 23.22
N ASP A 204 5.07 5.88 23.78
CA ASP A 204 3.63 6.09 23.91
C ASP A 204 3.13 7.06 22.83
N LEU A 205 2.31 6.58 21.90
CA LEU A 205 1.81 7.34 20.76
C LEU A 205 0.77 8.40 21.14
N ARG A 206 0.17 8.31 22.35
CA ARG A 206 -0.81 9.29 22.85
C ARG A 206 -0.11 10.56 23.30
N THR A 207 0.99 10.42 24.04
CA THR A 207 1.82 11.53 24.54
C THR A 207 2.94 11.90 23.58
N ARG A 208 3.27 11.00 22.65
CA ARG A 208 4.42 11.06 21.74
C ARG A 208 5.77 11.13 22.46
N GLN A 209 5.88 10.47 23.61
CA GLN A 209 7.11 10.40 24.38
C GLN A 209 7.67 8.98 24.38
N ALA A 210 8.98 8.88 24.15
CA ALA A 210 9.73 7.64 24.22
C ALA A 210 10.49 7.56 25.54
N HIS A 211 10.41 6.41 26.20
CA HIS A 211 11.20 6.08 27.38
C HIS A 211 12.37 5.19 26.96
N HIS A 212 13.59 5.60 27.26
CA HIS A 212 14.77 4.76 27.08
C HIS A 212 14.82 3.74 28.22
N VAL A 213 14.84 2.46 27.84
CA VAL A 213 14.75 1.31 28.74
C VAL A 213 15.82 0.28 28.39
N GLU A 214 17.01 0.76 28.04
CA GLU A 214 18.15 -0.06 27.64
C GLU A 214 18.54 -1.08 28.71
N ILE A 215 18.98 -2.25 28.27
CA ILE A 215 19.43 -3.33 29.17
C ILE A 215 20.67 -2.88 29.95
N TRP A 216 21.59 -2.19 29.28
CA TRP A 216 22.82 -1.71 29.87
C TRP A 216 23.30 -0.43 29.17
N PRO A 217 22.93 0.76 29.68
CA PRO A 217 23.13 2.05 28.99
C PRO A 217 24.58 2.52 29.07
N VAL A 218 25.48 1.83 28.37
CA VAL A 218 26.90 2.18 28.22
C VAL A 218 27.23 2.24 26.73
N SER A 219 27.89 3.32 26.32
CA SER A 219 28.37 3.46 24.94
C SER A 219 29.42 2.41 24.61
N THR A 220 29.25 1.72 23.47
CA THR A 220 30.17 0.68 22.99
C THR A 220 31.06 1.16 21.83
N GLY A 221 30.91 2.41 21.38
CA GLY A 221 31.62 2.92 20.21
C GLY A 221 33.14 2.85 20.37
N GLY A 222 33.81 2.24 19.38
CA GLY A 222 35.26 2.05 19.36
C GLY A 222 35.76 0.86 20.20
N TRP A 223 34.89 0.17 20.95
CA TRP A 223 35.31 -0.93 21.83
C TRP A 223 35.32 -2.27 21.10
N PRO A 224 36.33 -3.13 21.36
CA PRO A 224 36.30 -4.52 20.91
C PRO A 224 35.20 -5.30 21.67
N PRO A 225 34.44 -6.17 21.00
CA PRO A 225 33.36 -6.94 21.64
C PRO A 225 33.81 -7.77 22.86
N ALA A 226 35.09 -8.18 22.91
CA ALA A 226 35.64 -8.97 24.00
C ALA A 226 35.67 -8.22 25.34
N GLU A 227 35.69 -6.90 25.32
CA GLU A 227 35.76 -6.03 26.52
C GLU A 227 34.37 -5.58 27.00
N LEU A 228 33.32 -5.87 26.24
CA LEU A 228 31.95 -5.47 26.58
C LEU A 228 31.27 -6.48 27.48
N LYS A 229 30.48 -5.96 28.44
CA LYS A 229 29.59 -6.79 29.26
C LYS A 229 28.52 -7.47 28.40
N TYR A 230 27.84 -6.71 27.54
CA TYR A 230 26.86 -7.21 26.57
C TYR A 230 27.21 -6.72 25.17
N ARG A 231 27.01 -7.60 24.19
CA ARG A 231 27.28 -7.36 22.77
C ARG A 231 25.95 -7.29 22.04
N PHE A 232 25.62 -6.13 21.46
CA PHE A 232 24.40 -5.94 20.68
C PHE A 232 24.77 -5.65 19.22
N VAL A 233 24.38 -6.55 18.32
CA VAL A 233 24.53 -6.36 16.88
C VAL A 233 23.51 -5.35 16.35
N TRP A 234 23.76 -4.81 15.16
CA TRP A 234 22.91 -3.83 14.44
C TRP A 234 21.41 -4.10 14.61
N ASP A 235 20.96 -5.30 14.31
CA ASP A 235 19.56 -5.73 14.30
C ASP A 235 19.21 -6.69 15.46
N ALA A 236 19.78 -6.42 16.65
CA ALA A 236 19.53 -7.19 17.87
C ALA A 236 18.02 -7.52 18.05
N PRO A 237 17.68 -8.81 18.23
CA PRO A 237 16.28 -9.25 18.19
C PRO A 237 15.51 -8.71 19.38
N LEU A 238 14.31 -8.19 19.13
CA LEU A 238 13.33 -7.81 20.14
C LEU A 238 11.99 -8.48 19.81
N THR A 239 11.37 -9.13 20.79
CA THR A 239 10.05 -9.73 20.61
C THR A 239 9.21 -9.69 21.88
N ILE A 240 7.90 -9.56 21.71
CA ILE A 240 6.91 -9.60 22.80
C ILE A 240 6.35 -11.02 22.87
N SER A 241 6.23 -11.57 24.07
CA SER A 241 5.63 -12.89 24.27
C SER A 241 4.21 -12.92 23.69
N PRO A 242 3.82 -13.98 22.96
CA PRO A 242 2.45 -14.14 22.50
C PRO A 242 1.47 -14.52 23.63
N HIS A 243 1.95 -14.75 24.86
CA HIS A 243 1.14 -15.19 26.00
C HIS A 243 0.98 -14.12 27.09
N ASP A 244 1.92 -13.18 27.18
CA ASP A 244 1.91 -12.07 28.13
C ASP A 244 2.55 -10.85 27.48
N HIS A 245 1.74 -9.85 27.13
CA HIS A 245 2.23 -8.65 26.46
C HIS A 245 3.25 -7.82 27.29
N ASN A 246 3.31 -8.03 28.62
CA ASN A 246 4.32 -7.40 29.47
C ASN A 246 5.68 -8.11 29.39
N GLN A 247 5.70 -9.37 28.97
CA GLN A 247 6.92 -10.17 28.83
C GLN A 247 7.59 -9.87 27.50
N VAL A 248 8.69 -9.10 27.54
CA VAL A 248 9.47 -8.71 26.36
C VAL A 248 10.87 -9.31 26.44
N TYR A 249 11.37 -9.83 25.32
CA TYR A 249 12.69 -10.42 25.18
C TYR A 249 13.60 -9.61 24.26
N VAL A 250 14.87 -9.48 24.62
CA VAL A 250 15.92 -8.84 23.79
C VAL A 250 17.19 -9.68 23.76
N GLY A 251 17.84 -9.80 22.60
CA GLY A 251 19.08 -10.56 22.42
C GLY A 251 20.34 -9.71 22.49
N SER A 252 21.28 -10.10 23.36
CA SER A 252 22.71 -9.79 23.24
C SER A 252 23.45 -11.09 22.87
N GLN A 253 24.58 -11.45 23.49
CA GLN A 253 24.99 -12.85 23.60
C GLN A 253 24.10 -13.70 24.54
N TYR A 254 23.24 -13.05 25.33
CA TYR A 254 22.24 -13.65 26.21
C TYR A 254 20.84 -13.32 25.72
N VAL A 255 19.84 -14.05 26.23
CA VAL A 255 18.43 -13.63 26.18
C VAL A 255 18.09 -12.87 27.45
N HIS A 256 17.68 -11.61 27.29
CA HIS A 256 17.20 -10.74 28.36
C HIS A 256 15.69 -10.70 28.37
N ALA A 257 15.09 -10.52 29.55
CA ALA A 257 13.65 -10.50 29.74
C ALA A 257 13.22 -9.39 30.70
N THR A 258 12.14 -8.68 30.37
CA THR A 258 11.43 -7.76 31.28
C THR A 258 9.96 -8.13 31.38
N THR A 259 9.33 -7.81 32.51
CA THR A 259 7.88 -7.91 32.76
C THR A 259 7.30 -6.61 33.33
N ASP A 260 8.10 -5.54 33.40
CA ASP A 260 7.75 -4.30 34.12
C ASP A 260 7.86 -3.05 33.25
N GLY A 261 7.78 -3.24 31.92
CA GLY A 261 7.89 -2.17 30.94
C GLY A 261 9.33 -1.68 30.76
N GLY A 262 10.32 -2.54 31.00
CA GLY A 262 11.74 -2.23 30.79
C GLY A 262 12.38 -1.45 31.93
N LYS A 263 11.74 -1.39 33.11
CA LYS A 263 12.33 -0.78 34.31
C LYS A 263 13.45 -1.65 34.87
N SER A 264 13.34 -2.97 34.69
CA SER A 264 14.39 -3.92 35.00
C SER A 264 14.45 -5.05 33.96
N TRP A 265 15.64 -5.63 33.82
CA TRP A 265 15.93 -6.73 32.90
C TRP A 265 16.59 -7.89 33.65
N ARG A 266 16.19 -9.12 33.30
CA ARG A 266 16.79 -10.37 33.79
C ARG A 266 17.47 -11.10 32.65
N GLU A 267 18.69 -11.57 32.88
CA GLU A 267 19.29 -12.59 32.02
C GLU A 267 18.58 -13.93 32.27
N ILE A 268 18.04 -14.53 31.21
CA ILE A 268 17.33 -15.82 31.28
C ILE A 268 18.04 -16.90 30.46
N SER A 269 19.30 -16.70 30.09
CA SER A 269 20.11 -17.69 29.40
C SER A 269 21.58 -17.61 29.81
N PRO A 270 22.39 -18.66 29.61
CA PRO A 270 23.85 -18.52 29.53
C PRO A 270 24.24 -17.82 28.21
N ASP A 271 25.54 -17.60 27.98
CA ASP A 271 26.05 -17.11 26.68
C ASP A 271 25.71 -18.20 25.65
N LEU A 272 24.83 -17.89 24.71
CA LEU A 272 24.30 -18.85 23.73
C LEU A 272 25.19 -18.97 22.49
N THR A 273 26.37 -18.36 22.50
CA THR A 273 27.23 -18.20 21.33
C THR A 273 28.46 -19.10 21.44
N LEU A 274 29.25 -19.21 20.36
CA LEU A 274 30.58 -19.84 20.42
C LEU A 274 31.54 -19.09 21.36
N ASN A 275 31.26 -17.80 21.60
CA ASN A 275 32.09 -16.91 22.40
C ASN A 275 33.58 -16.95 22.01
N ASP A 276 33.85 -17.05 20.71
CA ASP A 276 35.20 -17.12 20.15
C ASP A 276 35.88 -15.75 20.27
N LYS A 277 36.72 -15.62 21.31
CA LYS A 277 37.44 -14.37 21.59
C LYS A 277 38.33 -13.91 20.44
N SER A 278 38.79 -14.81 19.57
CA SER A 278 39.59 -14.42 18.40
C SER A 278 38.79 -13.60 17.38
N LYS A 279 37.45 -13.69 17.40
CA LYS A 279 36.51 -12.96 16.53
C LYS A 279 35.83 -11.77 17.22
N GLN A 280 36.26 -11.45 18.45
CA GLN A 280 35.71 -10.37 19.26
C GLN A 280 36.72 -9.21 19.44
N GLN A 281 37.64 -9.09 18.49
CA GLN A 281 38.68 -8.05 18.49
C GLN A 281 38.18 -6.78 17.79
N ILE A 282 39.07 -5.77 17.71
CA ILE A 282 38.79 -4.58 16.91
C ILE A 282 38.61 -4.97 15.42
N SER A 283 37.58 -4.42 14.79
CA SER A 283 37.18 -4.67 13.40
C SER A 283 37.72 -3.58 12.47
N GLY A 284 37.63 -3.77 11.15
CA GLY A 284 38.04 -2.79 10.13
C GLY A 284 39.49 -2.89 9.61
N GLY A 285 40.33 -3.73 10.22
CA GLY A 285 41.66 -4.05 9.71
C GLY A 285 42.60 -2.84 9.63
N LEU A 286 42.85 -2.34 8.41
CA LEU A 286 43.72 -1.18 8.17
C LEU A 286 43.19 0.10 8.84
N THR A 287 41.88 0.25 8.92
CA THR A 287 41.23 1.36 9.63
C THR A 287 40.20 0.81 10.60
N PRO A 288 40.41 0.95 11.92
CA PRO A 288 39.48 0.47 12.92
C PRO A 288 38.05 1.00 12.73
N ASP A 289 37.07 0.14 12.94
CA ASP A 289 35.65 0.49 12.83
C ASP A 289 34.80 -0.44 13.69
N ASN A 290 34.33 0.10 14.82
CA ASN A 290 33.59 -0.64 15.83
C ASN A 290 32.38 0.20 16.26
N ILE A 291 31.29 0.09 15.52
CA ILE A 291 30.03 0.78 15.85
C ILE A 291 28.90 -0.19 16.19
N GLY A 292 29.19 -1.48 16.26
CA GLY A 292 28.24 -2.53 16.66
C GLY A 292 27.64 -3.31 15.49
N VAL A 293 27.83 -2.88 14.24
CA VAL A 293 27.41 -3.64 13.05
C VAL A 293 28.17 -4.96 12.95
N GLU A 294 29.43 -4.92 13.32
CA GLU A 294 30.45 -5.94 13.07
C GLU A 294 30.47 -7.01 14.17
N TYR A 295 29.63 -6.87 15.20
CA TYR A 295 29.70 -7.69 16.40
C TYR A 295 29.29 -9.14 16.13
N PHE A 296 30.27 -10.04 16.20
CA PHE A 296 30.12 -11.48 16.09
C PHE A 296 29.90 -12.14 17.47
N ASN A 297 29.41 -13.38 17.48
CA ASN A 297 29.02 -14.11 18.70
C ASN A 297 27.93 -13.37 19.49
N VAL A 298 26.76 -13.21 18.88
CA VAL A 298 25.53 -12.69 19.50
C VAL A 298 24.29 -13.51 19.11
N VAL A 299 23.24 -13.45 19.91
CA VAL A 299 21.88 -13.87 19.59
C VAL A 299 21.30 -12.90 18.56
N TYR A 300 20.80 -13.48 17.47
CA TYR A 300 20.33 -12.79 16.27
C TYR A 300 18.83 -13.01 16.02
N ALA A 301 18.29 -14.15 16.47
CA ALA A 301 16.88 -14.47 16.37
C ALA A 301 16.34 -15.00 17.71
N ILE A 302 15.17 -14.53 18.13
CA ILE A 302 14.42 -15.04 19.29
C ILE A 302 12.97 -15.23 18.88
N ALA A 303 12.39 -16.38 19.22
CA ALA A 303 10.97 -16.63 19.01
C ALA A 303 10.37 -17.53 20.11
N GLU A 304 9.32 -17.05 20.76
CA GLU A 304 8.51 -17.87 21.66
C GLU A 304 7.35 -18.53 20.90
N SER A 305 7.09 -19.81 21.20
CA SER A 305 5.98 -20.53 20.61
C SER A 305 4.63 -19.97 21.06
N ARG A 306 3.74 -19.71 20.11
CA ARG A 306 2.33 -19.33 20.39
C ARG A 306 1.52 -20.42 21.06
N LEU A 307 2.01 -21.66 21.07
CA LEU A 307 1.29 -22.83 21.60
C LEU A 307 1.68 -23.18 23.04
N LYS A 308 2.84 -22.73 23.52
CA LYS A 308 3.32 -23.07 24.86
C LYS A 308 4.16 -21.92 25.45
N PRO A 309 3.73 -21.30 26.57
CA PRO A 309 4.54 -20.34 27.29
C PRO A 309 5.88 -20.93 27.73
N GLY A 310 6.95 -20.16 27.65
CA GLY A 310 8.30 -20.55 28.03
C GLY A 310 8.98 -21.54 27.06
N LEU A 311 8.34 -21.86 25.93
CA LEU A 311 8.96 -22.59 24.81
C LEU A 311 9.61 -21.57 23.87
N ILE A 312 10.91 -21.30 24.09
CA ILE A 312 11.64 -20.22 23.41
C ILE A 312 12.78 -20.83 22.59
N TRP A 313 12.87 -20.40 21.35
CA TRP A 313 13.98 -20.68 20.45
C TRP A 313 14.88 -19.45 20.33
N ALA A 314 16.18 -19.66 20.31
CA ALA A 314 17.17 -18.63 20.04
C ALA A 314 18.18 -19.10 18.99
N GLY A 315 18.59 -18.20 18.12
CA GLY A 315 19.59 -18.43 17.07
C GLY A 315 20.66 -17.34 17.10
N THR A 316 21.90 -17.68 16.78
CA THR A 316 23.03 -16.76 16.84
C THR A 316 23.61 -16.45 15.46
N ASN A 317 24.34 -15.34 15.34
CA ASN A 317 25.05 -14.99 14.10
C ASN A 317 26.32 -15.82 13.84
N ASP A 318 26.72 -16.66 14.79
CA ASP A 318 27.79 -17.63 14.63
C ASP A 318 27.30 -19.08 14.39
N GLY A 319 25.98 -19.25 14.24
CA GLY A 319 25.35 -20.46 13.71
C GLY A 319 24.85 -21.48 14.72
N LEU A 320 24.66 -21.09 15.97
CA LEU A 320 24.08 -21.94 17.00
C LEU A 320 22.57 -21.76 17.09
N VAL A 321 21.86 -22.88 17.27
CA VAL A 321 20.42 -22.95 17.53
C VAL A 321 20.19 -23.55 18.91
N HIS A 322 19.46 -22.82 19.75
CA HIS A 322 19.18 -23.17 21.14
C HIS A 322 17.68 -23.22 21.41
N LEU A 323 17.29 -24.10 22.33
CA LEU A 323 15.92 -24.28 22.78
C LEU A 323 15.84 -24.31 24.31
N THR A 324 14.89 -23.56 24.87
CA THR A 324 14.39 -23.75 26.23
C THR A 324 12.89 -24.09 26.20
N ARG A 325 12.44 -24.89 27.16
CA ARG A 325 11.04 -25.32 27.27
C ARG A 325 10.42 -24.97 28.62
N ASP A 326 11.15 -24.21 29.44
CA ASP A 326 10.85 -23.87 30.83
C ASP A 326 11.13 -22.39 31.15
N GLY A 327 11.03 -21.52 30.13
CA GLY A 327 11.15 -20.07 30.30
C GLY A 327 12.59 -19.60 30.56
N GLY A 328 13.57 -20.36 30.09
CA GLY A 328 14.99 -19.98 30.17
C GLY A 328 15.78 -20.61 31.31
N GLN A 329 15.15 -21.48 32.13
CA GLN A 329 15.88 -22.15 33.22
C GLN A 329 16.91 -23.14 32.68
N HIS A 330 16.56 -23.87 31.62
CA HIS A 330 17.47 -24.79 30.93
C HIS A 330 17.46 -24.55 29.42
N TRP A 331 18.66 -24.44 28.83
CA TRP A 331 18.86 -24.27 27.40
C TRP A 331 19.60 -25.48 26.82
N THR A 332 19.09 -26.02 25.72
CA THR A 332 19.70 -27.12 24.96
C THR A 332 20.21 -26.59 23.62
N ASN A 333 21.49 -26.78 23.33
CA ASN A 333 22.04 -26.54 21.99
C ASN A 333 21.67 -27.72 21.08
N VAL A 334 20.93 -27.45 20.01
CA VAL A 334 20.45 -28.47 19.06
C VAL A 334 21.14 -28.41 17.69
N THR A 335 22.17 -27.56 17.57
CA THR A 335 22.86 -27.26 16.30
C THR A 335 23.48 -28.50 15.66
N ALA A 336 24.08 -29.37 16.46
CA ALA A 336 24.75 -30.59 15.97
C ALA A 336 23.79 -31.56 15.25
N ASN A 337 22.47 -31.39 15.42
CA ASN A 337 21.45 -32.21 14.79
C ASN A 337 21.02 -31.68 13.41
N ILE A 338 21.51 -30.51 12.98
CA ILE A 338 21.15 -29.90 11.70
C ILE A 338 22.06 -30.47 10.60
N PRO A 339 21.51 -31.19 9.60
CA PRO A 339 22.33 -31.86 8.61
C PRO A 339 22.98 -30.85 7.66
N SER A 340 24.26 -31.06 7.35
CA SER A 340 25.02 -30.25 6.38
C SER A 340 25.12 -28.76 6.75
N LEU A 341 24.97 -28.40 8.02
CA LEU A 341 25.18 -27.04 8.48
C LEU A 341 26.68 -26.77 8.64
N THR A 342 27.22 -25.89 7.80
CA THR A 342 28.60 -25.40 7.95
C THR A 342 28.69 -24.38 9.10
N PRO A 343 29.87 -24.19 9.72
CA PRO A 343 30.05 -23.17 10.75
C PRO A 343 29.75 -21.75 10.27
N PHE A 344 29.40 -20.86 11.20
CA PHE A 344 29.28 -19.41 10.99
C PHE A 344 28.16 -18.95 10.04
N GLY A 345 27.14 -19.77 9.82
CA GLY A 345 25.92 -19.30 9.17
C GLY A 345 25.03 -18.56 10.16
N THR A 346 24.63 -17.33 9.87
CA THR A 346 23.74 -16.56 10.73
C THR A 346 22.36 -17.19 10.76
N VAL A 347 21.85 -17.54 11.95
CA VAL A 347 20.46 -17.97 12.12
C VAL A 347 19.56 -16.72 12.02
N TRP A 348 19.16 -16.38 10.80
CA TRP A 348 18.49 -15.12 10.49
C TRP A 348 17.05 -15.06 11.00
N SER A 349 16.31 -16.16 10.88
CA SER A 349 14.93 -16.23 11.39
C SER A 349 14.57 -17.62 11.90
N ILE A 350 13.69 -17.62 12.92
CA ILE A 350 13.12 -18.82 13.52
C ILE A 350 11.60 -18.65 13.58
N GLN A 351 10.87 -19.66 13.11
CA GLN A 351 9.43 -19.72 13.13
C GLN A 351 9.00 -20.99 13.89
N PRO A 352 8.71 -20.90 15.20
CA PRO A 352 8.02 -21.97 15.91
C PRO A 352 6.65 -22.21 15.27
N SER A 353 6.22 -23.45 15.17
CA SER A 353 4.96 -23.77 14.50
C SER A 353 3.76 -23.24 15.29
N ARG A 354 2.74 -22.83 14.52
CA ARG A 354 1.41 -22.46 14.98
C ARG A 354 0.52 -23.67 15.22
N TYR A 355 0.94 -24.87 14.81
CA TYR A 355 0.12 -26.09 14.87
C TYR A 355 0.69 -27.18 15.76
N ASP A 356 2.01 -27.21 15.99
CA ASP A 356 2.66 -28.26 16.77
C ASP A 356 3.83 -27.73 17.59
N THR A 357 3.86 -28.01 18.90
CA THR A 357 4.91 -27.49 19.80
C THR A 357 6.30 -28.06 19.53
N GLY A 358 6.42 -29.25 18.92
CA GLY A 358 7.69 -29.86 18.53
C GLY A 358 8.23 -29.33 17.20
N THR A 359 7.41 -28.62 16.44
CA THR A 359 7.76 -28.15 15.09
C THR A 359 8.31 -26.73 15.09
N ALA A 360 9.41 -26.53 14.37
CA ALA A 360 9.96 -25.20 14.10
C ALA A 360 10.65 -25.20 12.72
N TYR A 361 10.70 -24.01 12.12
CA TYR A 361 11.40 -23.76 10.87
C TYR A 361 12.48 -22.70 11.11
N ILE A 362 13.60 -22.80 10.41
CA ILE A 362 14.68 -21.81 10.49
C ILE A 362 15.18 -21.45 9.09
N ALA A 363 15.60 -20.20 8.92
CA ALA A 363 16.42 -19.75 7.80
C ALA A 363 17.83 -19.45 8.31
N VAL A 364 18.83 -19.98 7.60
CA VAL A 364 20.24 -19.72 7.89
C VAL A 364 20.88 -19.01 6.70
N ASP A 365 21.67 -17.99 6.98
CA ASP A 365 22.31 -17.16 5.98
C ASP A 365 23.83 -17.28 6.07
N PHE A 366 24.47 -17.59 4.95
CA PHE A 366 25.92 -17.76 4.84
C PHE A 366 26.60 -16.63 4.05
N HIS A 367 25.90 -15.58 3.62
CA HIS A 367 26.47 -14.58 2.72
C HIS A 367 27.68 -13.85 3.34
N GLN A 368 27.69 -13.68 4.66
CA GLN A 368 28.79 -13.06 5.42
C GLN A 368 30.07 -13.92 5.41
N VAL A 369 29.95 -15.22 5.12
CA VAL A 369 31.06 -16.16 4.90
C VAL A 369 31.08 -16.69 3.46
N ASN A 370 30.57 -15.88 2.52
CA ASN A 370 30.58 -16.11 1.07
C ASN A 370 29.78 -17.35 0.59
N GLY A 371 28.81 -17.82 1.37
CA GLY A 371 27.83 -18.82 0.93
C GLY A 371 26.56 -18.16 0.37
N ARG A 372 26.12 -18.58 -0.83
CA ARG A 372 24.97 -17.96 -1.54
C ARG A 372 23.78 -18.89 -1.76
N ASP A 373 23.91 -20.16 -1.37
CA ASP A 373 22.86 -21.16 -1.49
C ASP A 373 21.73 -20.93 -0.46
N PRO A 374 20.47 -21.27 -0.79
CA PRO A 374 19.36 -21.19 0.16
C PRO A 374 19.53 -22.25 1.27
N HIS A 375 19.22 -21.88 2.52
CA HIS A 375 19.26 -22.80 3.66
C HIS A 375 18.03 -22.62 4.55
N LEU A 376 17.01 -23.43 4.29
CA LEU A 376 15.82 -23.54 5.12
C LEU A 376 15.77 -24.94 5.74
N TYR A 377 15.46 -25.02 7.03
CA TYR A 377 15.32 -26.29 7.74
C TYR A 377 14.03 -26.38 8.53
N LYS A 378 13.55 -27.61 8.72
CA LYS A 378 12.40 -27.95 9.55
C LYS A 378 12.78 -29.02 10.57
N THR A 379 12.31 -28.86 11.81
CA THR A 379 12.23 -29.93 12.81
C THR A 379 10.76 -30.20 13.18
N THR A 380 10.46 -31.40 13.68
CA THR A 380 9.15 -31.77 14.24
C THR A 380 9.25 -32.40 15.63
N ASP A 381 10.43 -32.39 16.24
CA ASP A 381 10.75 -33.12 17.47
C ASP A 381 11.62 -32.30 18.45
N TYR A 382 11.39 -30.99 18.49
CA TYR A 382 12.13 -30.05 19.33
C TYR A 382 13.63 -29.98 18.98
N GLY A 383 13.96 -30.11 17.69
CA GLY A 383 15.32 -29.96 17.18
C GLY A 383 16.20 -31.19 17.37
N ARG A 384 15.64 -32.35 17.72
CA ARG A 384 16.40 -33.62 17.80
C ARG A 384 16.76 -34.12 16.40
N THR A 385 15.90 -33.87 15.42
CA THR A 385 16.17 -34.10 14.00
C THR A 385 15.72 -32.90 13.16
N TRP A 386 16.43 -32.69 12.06
CA TRP A 386 16.14 -31.62 11.10
C TRP A 386 16.17 -32.15 9.67
N ARG A 387 15.36 -31.55 8.80
CA ARG A 387 15.40 -31.75 7.35
C ARG A 387 15.59 -30.42 6.64
N MET A 388 16.42 -30.40 5.60
CA MET A 388 16.52 -29.26 4.69
C MET A 388 15.29 -29.22 3.77
N ILE A 389 14.73 -28.04 3.57
CA ILE A 389 13.48 -27.80 2.82
C ILE A 389 13.66 -26.66 1.81
N VAL A 390 14.50 -26.87 0.79
CA VAL A 390 14.87 -25.82 -0.20
C VAL A 390 14.52 -26.16 -1.65
N ASN A 391 13.91 -27.32 -1.87
CA ASN A 391 13.56 -27.79 -3.21
C ASN A 391 12.63 -26.79 -3.92
N GLY A 392 12.95 -26.44 -5.16
CA GLY A 392 12.20 -25.46 -5.95
C GLY A 392 12.75 -24.03 -5.89
N ILE A 393 13.61 -23.71 -4.91
CA ILE A 393 14.36 -22.45 -4.89
C ILE A 393 15.62 -22.62 -5.79
N PRO A 394 15.79 -21.82 -6.86
CA PRO A 394 16.96 -21.89 -7.71
C PRO A 394 18.21 -21.46 -6.95
N ARG A 395 19.38 -22.03 -7.29
CA ARG A 395 20.67 -21.57 -6.76
C ARG A 395 21.22 -20.44 -7.61
N SER A 396 21.63 -19.36 -6.97
CA SER A 396 22.20 -18.17 -7.59
C SER A 396 22.95 -17.35 -6.53
N PRO A 397 23.75 -16.34 -6.92
CA PRO A 397 24.36 -15.40 -5.97
C PRO A 397 23.37 -14.65 -5.07
N LEU A 398 22.07 -14.71 -5.38
CA LEU A 398 20.97 -14.00 -4.70
C LEU A 398 19.91 -14.97 -4.13
N SER A 399 20.29 -16.22 -3.85
CA SER A 399 19.34 -17.24 -3.39
C SER A 399 19.36 -17.50 -1.88
N TYR A 400 20.27 -16.86 -1.14
CA TYR A 400 20.33 -17.01 0.31
C TYR A 400 19.05 -16.49 0.97
N THR A 401 18.70 -17.12 2.09
CA THR A 401 17.37 -17.07 2.68
C THR A 401 17.37 -16.26 3.97
N HIS A 402 16.42 -15.34 4.07
CA HIS A 402 16.27 -14.45 5.21
C HIS A 402 15.08 -14.87 6.09
N ALA A 403 13.91 -15.04 5.48
CA ALA A 403 12.66 -15.23 6.21
C ALA A 403 11.98 -16.56 5.87
N ILE A 404 11.36 -17.18 6.88
CA ILE A 404 10.37 -18.25 6.71
C ILE A 404 9.18 -18.00 7.64
N LEU A 405 7.97 -18.18 7.14
CA LEU A 405 6.72 -17.92 7.87
C LEU A 405 5.70 -19.04 7.61
N GLU A 406 5.12 -19.56 8.68
CA GLU A 406 4.01 -20.54 8.61
C GLU A 406 2.67 -19.80 8.63
N ASP A 407 1.80 -20.14 7.68
CA ASP A 407 0.46 -19.59 7.57
C ASP A 407 -0.39 -19.93 8.81
N PRO A 408 -1.19 -18.99 9.35
CA PRO A 408 -2.01 -19.24 10.53
C PRO A 408 -3.31 -20.01 10.26
N VAL A 409 -3.76 -20.09 9.00
CA VAL A 409 -5.04 -20.70 8.62
C VAL A 409 -4.85 -22.09 8.03
N ARG A 410 -3.83 -22.29 7.19
CA ARG A 410 -3.55 -23.55 6.51
C ARG A 410 -2.24 -24.18 6.97
N ARG A 411 -2.36 -25.30 7.70
CA ARG A 411 -1.22 -26.16 8.03
C ARG A 411 -0.45 -26.59 6.77
N GLY A 412 0.86 -26.42 6.79
CA GLY A 412 1.75 -26.76 5.68
C GLY A 412 1.82 -25.71 4.56
N LEU A 413 1.07 -24.61 4.65
CA LEU A 413 1.29 -23.45 3.78
C LEU A 413 2.39 -22.58 4.40
N LEU A 414 3.50 -22.39 3.67
CA LEU A 414 4.66 -21.63 4.11
C LEU A 414 5.02 -20.54 3.10
N TYR A 415 5.61 -19.46 3.59
CA TYR A 415 6.17 -18.38 2.79
C TYR A 415 7.67 -18.22 3.11
N ALA A 416 8.50 -17.92 2.11
CA ALA A 416 9.93 -17.70 2.31
C ALA A 416 10.46 -16.49 1.54
N GLY A 417 11.31 -15.70 2.20
CA GLY A 417 12.00 -14.55 1.63
C GLY A 417 13.47 -14.85 1.36
N THR A 418 13.95 -14.48 0.19
CA THR A 418 15.36 -14.60 -0.24
C THR A 418 15.92 -13.23 -0.59
N GLU A 419 17.21 -13.17 -0.94
CA GLU A 419 17.86 -11.94 -1.41
C GLU A 419 17.23 -11.34 -2.68
N ASN A 420 16.44 -12.07 -3.46
CA ASN A 420 15.81 -11.50 -4.65
C ASN A 420 14.32 -11.79 -4.85
N ALA A 421 13.71 -12.66 -4.04
CA ALA A 421 12.36 -13.15 -4.34
C ALA A 421 11.59 -13.64 -3.11
N LEU A 422 10.27 -13.64 -3.27
CA LEU A 422 9.31 -14.27 -2.36
C LEU A 422 8.86 -15.63 -2.93
N TYR A 423 8.75 -16.64 -2.07
CA TYR A 423 8.32 -18.00 -2.42
C TYR A 423 7.16 -18.45 -1.54
N VAL A 424 6.37 -19.39 -2.06
CA VAL A 424 5.30 -20.10 -1.35
C VAL A 424 5.46 -21.61 -1.50
N SER A 425 5.18 -22.35 -0.44
CA SER A 425 5.11 -23.80 -0.43
C SER A 425 3.73 -24.24 0.07
N PHE A 426 3.04 -25.10 -0.68
CA PHE A 426 1.74 -25.66 -0.30
C PHE A 426 1.84 -27.02 0.39
N ASN A 427 3.06 -27.54 0.56
CA ASN A 427 3.39 -28.88 1.03
C ASN A 427 4.52 -28.84 2.06
N ASP A 428 4.44 -27.89 3.00
CA ASP A 428 5.22 -27.95 4.24
C ASP A 428 6.75 -27.91 4.04
N GLY A 429 7.17 -27.19 3.00
CA GLY A 429 8.56 -26.94 2.61
C GLY A 429 9.12 -27.96 1.62
N GLU A 430 8.34 -28.96 1.21
CA GLU A 430 8.82 -29.98 0.27
C GLU A 430 9.04 -29.45 -1.15
N LEU A 431 8.26 -28.44 -1.59
CA LEU A 431 8.44 -27.75 -2.86
C LEU A 431 8.04 -26.27 -2.76
N TRP A 432 9.00 -25.40 -3.04
CA TRP A 432 8.81 -23.96 -3.15
C TRP A 432 8.51 -23.53 -4.57
N GLN A 433 7.61 -22.58 -4.72
CA GLN A 433 7.23 -21.96 -5.98
C GLN A 433 7.35 -20.43 -5.84
N PRO A 434 7.78 -19.70 -6.89
CA PRO A 434 7.83 -18.25 -6.83
C PRO A 434 6.45 -17.64 -6.54
N LEU A 435 6.39 -16.72 -5.58
CA LEU A 435 5.24 -15.85 -5.31
C LEU A 435 5.63 -14.41 -5.69
N GLN A 436 6.08 -14.26 -6.94
CA GLN A 436 6.61 -13.02 -7.49
C GLN A 436 5.58 -12.38 -8.44
N THR A 437 4.53 -11.77 -7.89
CA THR A 437 3.44 -11.15 -8.66
C THR A 437 3.88 -9.80 -9.25
N ASN A 438 3.53 -8.68 -8.63
CA ASN A 438 3.94 -7.32 -9.01
C ASN A 438 5.04 -6.75 -8.09
N LEU A 439 5.47 -7.50 -7.06
CA LEU A 439 6.65 -7.18 -6.28
C LEU A 439 7.88 -7.22 -7.20
N PRO A 440 8.66 -6.13 -7.35
CA PRO A 440 9.95 -6.20 -8.04
C PRO A 440 10.92 -7.11 -7.29
N HIS A 441 11.82 -7.78 -8.01
CA HIS A 441 12.90 -8.53 -7.37
C HIS A 441 13.71 -7.63 -6.44
N ALA A 442 13.77 -8.01 -5.17
CA ALA A 442 14.42 -7.29 -4.10
C ALA A 442 14.71 -8.24 -2.93
N PRO A 443 15.65 -7.88 -2.04
CA PRO A 443 15.85 -8.63 -0.80
C PRO A 443 14.61 -8.58 0.07
N VAL A 444 14.13 -9.75 0.49
CA VAL A 444 12.95 -9.92 1.35
C VAL A 444 13.40 -10.33 2.74
N TYR A 445 13.52 -9.35 3.63
CA TYR A 445 14.13 -9.55 4.95
C TYR A 445 13.15 -10.06 6.00
N ARG A 446 11.87 -9.65 5.92
CA ARG A 446 10.85 -10.05 6.89
C ARG A 446 9.48 -10.28 6.27
N LEU A 447 8.78 -11.26 6.83
CA LEU A 447 7.40 -11.60 6.54
C LEU A 447 6.58 -11.59 7.83
N VAL A 448 5.38 -11.01 7.79
CA VAL A 448 4.39 -11.09 8.88
C VAL A 448 2.99 -11.15 8.28
N ILE A 449 2.10 -11.92 8.89
CA ILE A 449 0.68 -11.97 8.49
C ILE A 449 -0.13 -11.15 9.49
N GLN A 450 -0.90 -10.19 8.98
CA GLN A 450 -1.90 -9.50 9.77
C GLN A 450 -3.20 -10.30 9.73
N GLU A 451 -3.54 -10.94 10.85
CA GLU A 451 -4.56 -11.99 10.88
C GLU A 451 -6.01 -11.48 10.76
N HIS A 452 -6.29 -10.21 11.09
CA HIS A 452 -7.63 -9.62 10.96
C HIS A 452 -8.00 -9.29 9.51
N PHE A 453 -7.02 -8.82 8.73
CA PHE A 453 -7.18 -8.53 7.31
C PHE A 453 -6.79 -9.72 6.43
N ASN A 454 -6.07 -10.69 7.00
CA ASN A 454 -5.50 -11.84 6.30
C ASN A 454 -4.52 -11.42 5.19
N ASP A 455 -3.67 -10.43 5.48
CA ASP A 455 -2.70 -9.88 4.52
C ASP A 455 -1.28 -10.35 4.86
N LEU A 456 -0.46 -10.62 3.84
CA LEU A 456 0.97 -10.87 3.99
C LEU A 456 1.75 -9.57 3.80
N VAL A 457 2.36 -9.08 4.87
CA VAL A 457 3.22 -7.90 4.85
C VAL A 457 4.68 -8.32 4.70
N VAL A 458 5.37 -7.63 3.81
CA VAL A 458 6.73 -7.93 3.36
C VAL A 458 7.59 -6.69 3.58
N SER A 459 8.69 -6.81 4.35
CA SER A 459 9.74 -5.80 4.36
C SER A 459 10.78 -6.11 3.30
N THR A 460 11.19 -5.08 2.56
CA THR A 460 12.19 -5.22 1.51
C THR A 460 13.36 -4.28 1.75
N TYR A 461 14.53 -4.68 1.29
CA TYR A 461 15.70 -3.81 1.27
C TYR A 461 15.76 -3.04 -0.05
N GLY A 462 15.16 -1.84 -0.10
CA GLY A 462 15.19 -0.95 -1.27
C GLY A 462 13.87 -0.77 -2.01
N ARG A 463 12.75 -1.34 -1.54
CA ARG A 463 11.39 -1.15 -2.11
C ARG A 463 10.33 -0.84 -1.05
N GLY A 464 10.71 -0.53 0.18
CA GLY A 464 9.79 -0.24 1.28
C GLY A 464 9.01 -1.46 1.78
N PHE A 465 7.79 -1.22 2.25
CA PHE A 465 6.84 -2.28 2.58
C PHE A 465 5.99 -2.66 1.36
N TRP A 466 5.71 -3.95 1.23
CA TRP A 466 4.74 -4.49 0.28
C TRP A 466 3.71 -5.33 1.01
N ILE A 467 2.46 -5.27 0.56
CA ILE A 467 1.35 -6.03 1.15
C ILE A 467 0.69 -6.84 0.05
N LEU A 468 0.69 -8.16 0.19
CA LEU A 468 -0.22 -9.01 -0.58
C LEU A 468 -1.55 -9.05 0.18
N ASP A 469 -2.49 -8.21 -0.26
CA ASP A 469 -3.82 -8.18 0.32
C ASP A 469 -4.48 -9.55 0.20
N ASP A 470 -5.18 -10.00 1.24
CA ASP A 470 -6.05 -11.18 1.23
C ASP A 470 -5.40 -12.50 0.74
N LEU A 471 -4.85 -13.26 1.67
CA LEU A 471 -4.28 -14.60 1.44
C LEU A 471 -5.32 -15.70 1.18
N SER A 472 -6.63 -15.39 1.25
CA SER A 472 -7.69 -16.39 1.23
C SER A 472 -7.63 -17.32 0.03
N ALA A 473 -7.22 -16.82 -1.14
CA ALA A 473 -7.08 -17.65 -2.35
C ALA A 473 -5.95 -18.68 -2.23
N LEU A 474 -4.80 -18.31 -1.66
CA LEU A 474 -3.67 -19.24 -1.45
C LEU A 474 -4.03 -20.27 -0.38
N GLN A 475 -4.66 -19.82 0.72
CA GLN A 475 -5.10 -20.70 1.80
C GLN A 475 -6.14 -21.72 1.34
N GLN A 476 -7.05 -21.35 0.43
CA GLN A 476 -8.09 -22.24 -0.09
C GLN A 476 -7.67 -23.03 -1.35
N LEU A 477 -6.50 -22.77 -1.95
CA LEU A 477 -6.07 -23.44 -3.18
C LEU A 477 -5.58 -24.87 -2.89
N THR A 478 -6.49 -25.83 -2.92
CA THR A 478 -6.19 -27.26 -2.78
C THR A 478 -6.01 -27.94 -4.14
N PRO A 479 -5.47 -29.17 -4.21
CA PRO A 479 -5.42 -29.96 -5.45
C PRO A 479 -6.79 -30.13 -6.10
N GLU A 480 -7.86 -30.28 -5.30
CA GLU A 480 -9.24 -30.39 -5.80
C GLU A 480 -9.70 -29.10 -6.46
N VAL A 481 -9.38 -27.94 -5.86
CA VAL A 481 -9.68 -26.63 -6.45
C VAL A 481 -8.91 -26.43 -7.76
N ALA A 482 -7.62 -26.75 -7.77
CA ALA A 482 -6.79 -26.63 -8.98
C ALA A 482 -7.26 -27.54 -10.13
N ALA A 483 -7.83 -28.71 -9.79
CA ALA A 483 -8.38 -29.65 -10.76
C ALA A 483 -9.75 -29.25 -11.33
N ALA A 484 -10.54 -28.46 -10.59
CA ALA A 484 -11.87 -28.00 -10.98
C ALA A 484 -11.83 -27.01 -12.16
N ASP A 485 -12.87 -27.01 -13.00
CA ASP A 485 -12.97 -26.09 -14.15
C ASP A 485 -12.95 -24.62 -13.71
N ALA A 486 -13.69 -24.32 -12.64
CA ALA A 486 -13.71 -23.03 -11.96
C ALA A 486 -14.05 -23.20 -10.47
N HIS A 487 -13.64 -22.23 -9.65
CA HIS A 487 -13.97 -22.21 -8.22
C HIS A 487 -14.08 -20.76 -7.71
N LEU A 488 -15.15 -20.45 -6.99
CA LEU A 488 -15.28 -19.16 -6.27
C LEU A 488 -14.78 -19.36 -4.83
N PHE A 489 -13.65 -18.73 -4.51
CA PHE A 489 -13.09 -18.77 -3.15
C PHE A 489 -14.01 -18.01 -2.21
N ARG A 490 -14.13 -18.47 -0.96
CA ARG A 490 -14.84 -17.73 0.08
C ARG A 490 -14.12 -16.40 0.32
N PRO A 491 -14.76 -15.24 0.08
CA PRO A 491 -14.13 -13.95 0.28
C PRO A 491 -13.99 -13.66 1.77
N ARG A 492 -12.93 -12.94 2.14
CA ARG A 492 -12.81 -12.36 3.49
C ARG A 492 -13.86 -11.26 3.70
N ALA A 493 -14.12 -10.91 4.96
CA ALA A 493 -14.97 -9.77 5.27
C ALA A 493 -14.34 -8.46 4.76
N ALA A 494 -15.18 -7.53 4.29
CA ALA A 494 -14.75 -6.22 3.81
C ALA A 494 -15.22 -5.11 4.76
N TYR A 495 -14.44 -4.06 4.95
CA TYR A 495 -14.84 -2.90 5.77
C TYR A 495 -15.40 -1.77 4.91
N ARG A 496 -16.57 -1.26 5.30
CA ARG A 496 -17.19 -0.06 4.72
C ARG A 496 -16.50 1.19 5.26
N PHE A 497 -15.32 1.53 4.73
CA PHE A 497 -14.61 2.75 5.13
C PHE A 497 -15.22 4.02 4.54
N ARG A 498 -15.07 5.12 5.29
CA ARG A 498 -15.31 6.49 4.85
C ARG A 498 -14.00 7.27 4.76
N ASN A 499 -13.98 8.20 3.82
CA ASN A 499 -12.84 9.09 3.65
C ASN A 499 -12.77 10.04 4.84
N ILE A 500 -11.55 10.37 5.24
CA ILE A 500 -11.25 11.36 6.27
C ILE A 500 -10.46 12.52 5.65
N PRO A 501 -10.50 13.71 6.27
CA PRO A 501 -9.61 14.80 5.88
C PRO A 501 -8.14 14.38 6.03
N GLY A 502 -7.34 14.68 5.00
CA GLY A 502 -5.91 14.41 5.00
C GLY A 502 -5.07 15.46 5.71
N GLN A 503 -3.83 15.08 6.01
CA GLN A 503 -2.78 16.05 6.35
C GLN A 503 -2.25 16.72 5.08
N ALA A 504 -1.78 17.97 5.22
CA ALA A 504 -1.09 18.66 4.14
C ALA A 504 0.11 17.83 3.66
N SER A 505 0.20 17.62 2.35
CA SER A 505 1.28 16.87 1.71
C SER A 505 1.80 17.62 0.50
N THR A 506 3.03 17.29 0.09
CA THR A 506 3.65 17.81 -1.11
C THR A 506 2.83 17.38 -2.34
N SER A 507 2.47 18.34 -3.19
CA SER A 507 1.78 18.03 -4.44
C SER A 507 2.70 17.26 -5.38
N ASN A 508 2.17 16.26 -6.09
CA ASN A 508 2.92 15.42 -7.03
C ASN A 508 4.14 14.72 -6.40
N ASP A 509 4.05 14.30 -5.13
CA ASP A 509 5.11 13.58 -4.46
C ASP A 509 5.32 12.19 -5.11
N PRO A 510 6.47 11.90 -5.74
CA PRO A 510 6.72 10.62 -6.40
C PRO A 510 6.99 9.48 -5.41
N THR A 511 7.02 9.77 -4.11
CA THR A 511 7.31 8.80 -3.03
C THR A 511 6.07 8.34 -2.27
N VAL A 512 4.87 8.68 -2.74
CA VAL A 512 3.63 8.18 -2.15
C VAL A 512 3.54 6.65 -2.28
N GLY A 513 3.01 6.00 -1.24
CA GLY A 513 2.66 4.59 -1.31
C GLY A 513 1.42 4.37 -2.18
N GLU A 514 1.20 3.12 -2.61
CA GLU A 514 -0.02 2.72 -3.31
C GLU A 514 -1.06 2.22 -2.30
N ASN A 515 -2.30 2.71 -2.42
CA ASN A 515 -3.40 2.26 -1.57
C ASN A 515 -4.08 1.03 -2.23
N PRO A 516 -4.50 -0.01 -1.49
CA PRO A 516 -5.18 -1.14 -2.12
C PRO A 516 -6.53 -0.71 -2.71
N PRO A 517 -7.02 -1.37 -3.78
CA PRO A 517 -8.33 -1.08 -4.34
C PRO A 517 -9.43 -1.16 -3.27
N TYR A 518 -10.26 -0.13 -3.18
CA TYR A 518 -11.30 -0.08 -2.16
C TYR A 518 -12.39 -1.15 -2.39
N GLY A 519 -12.76 -1.82 -1.30
CA GLY A 519 -13.94 -2.68 -1.22
C GLY A 519 -13.63 -4.14 -0.92
N ALA A 520 -14.48 -5.03 -1.39
CA ALA A 520 -14.34 -6.47 -1.18
C ALA A 520 -13.52 -7.12 -2.30
N ALA A 521 -12.40 -7.75 -1.97
CA ALA A 521 -11.67 -8.62 -2.89
C ALA A 521 -12.46 -9.91 -3.13
N ILE A 522 -12.71 -10.22 -4.40
CA ILE A 522 -13.41 -11.42 -4.84
C ILE A 522 -12.44 -12.24 -5.68
N ASN A 523 -12.05 -13.39 -5.16
CA ASN A 523 -11.09 -14.28 -5.79
C ASN A 523 -11.81 -15.48 -6.42
N TYR A 524 -11.37 -15.91 -7.60
CA TYR A 524 -11.82 -17.16 -8.21
C TYR A 524 -10.74 -17.83 -9.05
N TRP A 525 -10.81 -19.15 -9.18
CA TRP A 525 -9.93 -19.97 -10.01
C TRP A 525 -10.58 -20.27 -11.35
N LEU A 526 -9.78 -20.27 -12.42
CA LEU A 526 -10.14 -20.76 -13.74
C LEU A 526 -9.05 -21.71 -14.26
N LYS A 527 -9.41 -22.95 -14.58
CA LYS A 527 -8.45 -23.94 -15.11
C LYS A 527 -8.01 -23.61 -16.54
N LEU A 528 -8.92 -23.07 -17.33
CA LEU A 528 -8.73 -22.71 -18.74
C LEU A 528 -9.44 -21.39 -19.02
N VAL A 529 -9.11 -20.74 -20.14
CA VAL A 529 -9.80 -19.53 -20.59
C VAL A 529 -11.25 -19.87 -20.97
N PRO A 530 -12.27 -19.27 -20.32
CA PRO A 530 -13.66 -19.57 -20.62
C PRO A 530 -14.12 -18.93 -21.94
N ALA A 531 -14.87 -19.70 -22.73
CA ALA A 531 -15.43 -19.25 -24.02
C ALA A 531 -16.46 -18.10 -23.85
N GLY A 532 -17.32 -18.19 -22.84
CA GLY A 532 -18.33 -17.18 -22.52
C GLY A 532 -17.82 -16.07 -21.60
N GLU A 533 -18.69 -15.10 -21.27
CA GLU A 533 -18.36 -14.08 -20.27
C GLU A 533 -18.20 -14.68 -18.87
N VAL A 534 -17.36 -14.03 -18.06
CA VAL A 534 -17.28 -14.29 -16.63
C VAL A 534 -17.95 -13.12 -15.95
N THR A 535 -18.98 -13.38 -15.15
CA THR A 535 -19.69 -12.35 -14.41
C THR A 535 -19.73 -12.69 -12.93
N VAL A 536 -19.66 -11.65 -12.11
CA VAL A 536 -19.80 -11.76 -10.66
C VAL A 536 -20.95 -10.87 -10.24
N SER A 537 -22.06 -11.46 -9.80
CA SER A 537 -23.19 -10.72 -9.25
C SER A 537 -23.14 -10.72 -7.73
N ILE A 538 -23.39 -9.56 -7.14
CA ILE A 538 -23.54 -9.37 -5.70
C ILE A 538 -25.03 -9.25 -5.40
N GLN A 539 -25.51 -10.01 -4.41
CA GLN A 539 -26.92 -10.04 -4.02
C GLN A 539 -27.08 -9.75 -2.54
N GLN A 540 -28.18 -9.08 -2.17
CA GLN A 540 -28.59 -8.98 -0.76
C GLN A 540 -29.16 -10.30 -0.26
N SER A 541 -29.41 -10.39 1.05
CA SER A 541 -30.03 -11.56 1.68
C SER A 541 -31.44 -11.91 1.16
N ASP A 542 -32.15 -10.95 0.57
CA ASP A 542 -33.46 -11.14 -0.05
C ASP A 542 -33.40 -11.57 -1.53
N GLY A 543 -32.20 -11.80 -2.07
CA GLY A 543 -31.96 -12.22 -3.45
C GLY A 543 -31.93 -11.09 -4.48
N ARG A 544 -32.17 -9.83 -4.09
CA ARG A 544 -32.04 -8.69 -5.01
C ARG A 544 -30.58 -8.48 -5.41
N THR A 545 -30.34 -8.31 -6.71
CA THR A 545 -29.01 -7.98 -7.24
C THR A 545 -28.65 -6.55 -6.92
N VAL A 546 -27.50 -6.37 -6.28
CA VAL A 546 -26.90 -5.09 -5.89
C VAL A 546 -26.03 -4.56 -7.02
N ARG A 547 -25.16 -5.42 -7.56
CA ARG A 547 -24.15 -5.07 -8.56
C ARG A 547 -23.81 -6.28 -9.40
N THR A 548 -23.57 -6.08 -10.69
CA THR A 548 -22.94 -7.08 -11.55
C THR A 548 -21.60 -6.55 -12.04
N LEU A 549 -20.55 -7.34 -11.86
CA LEU A 549 -19.18 -7.03 -12.25
C LEU A 549 -18.74 -7.96 -13.36
N ARG A 550 -17.92 -7.43 -14.27
CA ARG A 550 -17.23 -8.24 -15.27
C ARG A 550 -16.00 -8.88 -14.63
N GLY A 551 -15.89 -10.20 -14.75
CA GLY A 551 -14.70 -10.96 -14.36
C GLY A 551 -13.62 -10.95 -15.44
N THR A 552 -12.37 -11.12 -15.01
CA THR A 552 -11.22 -11.47 -15.83
C THR A 552 -11.28 -12.95 -16.25
N LYS A 553 -10.49 -13.30 -17.28
CA LYS A 553 -10.49 -14.63 -17.90
C LYS A 553 -9.12 -15.31 -17.85
N ASN A 554 -8.25 -14.89 -16.92
CA ASN A 554 -6.90 -15.41 -16.83
C ASN A 554 -6.94 -16.84 -16.30
N VAL A 555 -6.04 -17.70 -16.81
CA VAL A 555 -5.85 -19.03 -16.21
C VAL A 555 -5.22 -18.87 -14.83
N GLY A 556 -5.72 -19.62 -13.85
CA GLY A 556 -5.27 -19.57 -12.48
C GLY A 556 -6.17 -18.72 -11.57
N VAL A 557 -5.57 -18.15 -10.52
CA VAL A 557 -6.28 -17.27 -9.57
C VAL A 557 -6.52 -15.91 -10.22
N ASN A 558 -7.76 -15.44 -10.16
CA ASN A 558 -8.22 -14.13 -10.60
C ASN A 558 -8.73 -13.37 -9.37
N ARG A 559 -8.53 -12.05 -9.36
CA ARG A 559 -9.08 -11.14 -8.34
C ARG A 559 -9.76 -9.96 -9.00
N ILE A 560 -10.98 -9.67 -8.56
CA ILE A 560 -11.69 -8.41 -8.86
C ILE A 560 -12.18 -7.79 -7.55
N TYR A 561 -12.56 -6.51 -7.59
CA TYR A 561 -13.03 -5.80 -6.42
C TYR A 561 -14.47 -5.32 -6.61
N TRP A 562 -15.30 -5.57 -5.61
CA TRP A 562 -16.57 -4.87 -5.47
C TRP A 562 -16.36 -3.67 -4.55
N ASP A 563 -16.51 -2.46 -5.09
CA ASP A 563 -16.37 -1.17 -4.40
C ASP A 563 -17.46 -0.88 -3.34
N LEU A 564 -18.21 -1.93 -2.96
CA LEU A 564 -19.33 -1.91 -2.03
C LEU A 564 -20.48 -1.02 -2.47
N ARG A 565 -20.59 -0.65 -3.75
CA ARG A 565 -21.71 0.16 -4.26
C ARG A 565 -22.66 -0.66 -5.12
N ASN A 566 -23.92 -0.23 -5.17
CA ASN A 566 -24.88 -0.79 -6.10
C ASN A 566 -24.60 -0.34 -7.55
N GLU A 567 -25.47 -0.74 -8.48
CA GLU A 567 -25.44 -0.20 -9.84
C GLU A 567 -25.56 1.32 -9.85
N PRO A 568 -24.83 2.02 -10.73
CA PRO A 568 -24.97 3.47 -10.85
C PRO A 568 -26.32 3.81 -11.45
N THR A 569 -26.80 5.04 -11.20
CA THR A 569 -27.96 5.61 -11.91
C THR A 569 -27.85 5.46 -13.43
N LYS A 570 -28.98 5.53 -14.15
CA LYS A 570 -29.01 5.54 -15.62
C LYS A 570 -28.12 6.67 -16.16
N GLU A 571 -27.51 6.44 -17.32
CA GLU A 571 -26.73 7.48 -18.00
C GLU A 571 -27.65 8.47 -18.70
N SER A 572 -27.44 9.76 -18.45
CA SER A 572 -28.03 10.86 -19.23
C SER A 572 -27.25 11.00 -20.54
N ARG A 573 -27.92 10.84 -21.67
CA ARG A 573 -27.31 10.89 -23.01
C ARG A 573 -27.80 12.11 -23.78
N MET A 574 -26.90 13.07 -23.95
CA MET A 574 -27.07 14.23 -24.83
C MET A 574 -26.93 13.79 -26.29
N ARG A 575 -27.93 14.11 -27.12
CA ARG A 575 -28.06 13.76 -28.53
C ARG A 575 -28.18 14.99 -29.44
N VAL A 576 -28.48 16.16 -28.88
CA VAL A 576 -28.45 17.43 -29.62
C VAL A 576 -27.30 18.32 -29.15
N LYS A 577 -26.88 19.25 -30.02
CA LYS A 577 -25.81 20.20 -29.68
C LYS A 577 -26.27 21.15 -28.55
N PRO A 578 -25.39 21.52 -27.60
CA PRO A 578 -25.71 22.53 -26.60
C PRO A 578 -26.14 23.86 -27.24
N LEU A 579 -27.03 24.57 -26.57
CA LEU A 579 -27.45 25.90 -27.01
C LEU A 579 -26.22 26.83 -27.05
N TYR A 580 -26.07 27.56 -28.16
CA TYR A 580 -24.98 28.51 -28.41
C TYR A 580 -23.57 27.89 -28.52
N ALA A 581 -23.49 26.58 -28.80
CA ALA A 581 -22.22 25.88 -29.03
C ALA A 581 -22.33 24.91 -30.21
N ASP A 582 -22.53 25.45 -31.40
CA ASP A 582 -22.62 24.70 -32.67
C ASP A 582 -21.34 23.94 -33.04
N TRP A 583 -20.20 24.38 -32.52
CA TRP A 583 -18.89 23.72 -32.64
C TRP A 583 -18.75 22.44 -31.79
N VAL A 584 -19.69 22.16 -30.87
CA VAL A 584 -19.67 20.91 -30.10
C VAL A 584 -20.19 19.77 -30.97
N GLU A 585 -19.35 18.78 -31.20
CA GLU A 585 -19.76 17.57 -31.90
C GLU A 585 -20.46 16.58 -30.97
N VAL A 586 -21.61 16.07 -31.44
CA VAL A 586 -22.45 15.09 -30.75
C VAL A 586 -22.64 13.90 -31.69
N PRO A 587 -22.09 12.72 -31.35
CA PRO A 587 -22.27 11.52 -32.16
C PRO A 587 -23.74 11.13 -32.29
N SER A 588 -24.08 10.39 -33.34
CA SER A 588 -25.47 9.95 -33.63
C SER A 588 -26.10 9.15 -32.50
N GLU A 589 -25.27 8.37 -31.80
CA GLU A 589 -25.62 7.56 -30.64
C GLU A 589 -25.75 8.39 -29.36
N GLY A 590 -25.31 9.65 -29.38
CA GLY A 590 -25.24 10.54 -28.22
C GLY A 590 -24.03 10.29 -27.32
N ARG A 591 -23.77 11.25 -26.42
CA ARG A 591 -22.69 11.20 -25.42
C ARG A 591 -23.22 11.49 -24.03
N ALA A 592 -22.45 11.17 -22.99
CA ALA A 592 -22.79 11.55 -21.61
C ALA A 592 -23.05 13.05 -21.49
N ALA A 593 -24.17 13.42 -20.88
CA ALA A 593 -24.59 14.81 -20.70
C ALA A 593 -23.66 15.52 -19.70
N PRO A 594 -23.00 16.63 -20.08
CA PRO A 594 -22.10 17.35 -19.19
C PRO A 594 -22.79 17.83 -17.91
N GLY A 595 -22.16 17.68 -16.75
CA GLY A 595 -22.74 18.16 -15.47
C GLY A 595 -23.84 17.27 -14.88
N LEU A 596 -24.17 16.13 -15.49
CA LEU A 596 -25.03 15.09 -14.92
C LEU A 596 -24.26 13.78 -14.77
N GLY A 597 -23.45 13.69 -13.72
CA GLY A 597 -22.73 12.47 -13.38
C GLY A 597 -23.67 11.35 -12.91
N ARG A 598 -23.21 10.10 -13.05
CA ARG A 598 -23.87 8.94 -12.45
C ARG A 598 -23.41 8.80 -11.01
N PHE A 599 -24.30 8.37 -10.11
CA PHE A 599 -23.92 8.04 -8.74
C PHE A 599 -24.42 6.66 -8.34
N SER A 600 -23.73 6.05 -7.38
CA SER A 600 -24.08 4.75 -6.81
C SER A 600 -24.10 4.86 -5.29
N VAL A 601 -24.98 4.10 -4.65
CA VAL A 601 -25.18 4.07 -3.20
C VAL A 601 -24.17 3.09 -2.60
N LEU A 602 -23.39 3.56 -1.61
CA LEU A 602 -22.53 2.69 -0.82
C LEU A 602 -23.40 1.81 0.07
N MET A 603 -23.19 0.50 0.03
CA MET A 603 -24.06 -0.51 0.62
C MET A 603 -23.81 -0.73 2.12
N PRO A 604 -24.87 -0.87 2.92
CA PRO A 604 -24.78 -0.91 4.38
C PRO A 604 -24.03 -2.16 4.85
N PRO A 605 -23.47 -2.15 6.07
CA PRO A 605 -22.94 -3.35 6.71
C PRO A 605 -24.00 -4.46 6.74
N GLY A 606 -23.58 -5.71 6.54
CA GLY A 606 -24.46 -6.87 6.50
C GLY A 606 -23.91 -8.00 5.63
N TRP A 607 -24.72 -9.04 5.49
CA TRP A 607 -24.40 -10.22 4.68
C TRP A 607 -24.90 -10.08 3.24
N TYR A 608 -24.03 -10.44 2.30
CA TYR A 608 -24.28 -10.47 0.87
C TYR A 608 -23.92 -11.84 0.31
N THR A 609 -24.48 -12.18 -0.83
CA THR A 609 -24.10 -13.37 -1.60
C THR A 609 -23.32 -12.95 -2.84
N VAL A 610 -22.11 -13.47 -2.98
CA VAL A 610 -21.30 -13.34 -4.20
C VAL A 610 -21.59 -14.55 -5.07
N LYS A 611 -21.90 -14.31 -6.33
CA LYS A 611 -22.22 -15.34 -7.30
C LYS A 611 -21.39 -15.18 -8.57
N LEU A 612 -20.52 -16.15 -8.83
CA LEU A 612 -19.72 -16.26 -10.04
C LEU A 612 -20.49 -17.07 -11.08
N SER A 613 -20.66 -16.53 -12.29
CA SER A 613 -21.18 -17.25 -13.45
C SER A 613 -20.09 -17.41 -14.50
N VAL A 614 -19.81 -18.66 -14.87
CA VAL A 614 -18.80 -19.02 -15.88
C VAL A 614 -19.19 -20.31 -16.57
N GLY A 615 -19.18 -20.31 -17.91
CA GLY A 615 -19.48 -21.50 -18.72
C GLY A 615 -20.87 -22.09 -18.47
N GLY A 616 -21.85 -21.26 -18.11
CA GLY A 616 -23.22 -21.70 -17.78
C GLY A 616 -23.36 -22.35 -16.40
N ARG A 617 -22.30 -22.41 -15.59
CA ARG A 617 -22.32 -22.84 -14.19
C ARG A 617 -22.25 -21.65 -13.25
N GLU A 618 -22.82 -21.83 -12.07
CA GLU A 618 -22.88 -20.80 -11.03
C GLU A 618 -22.25 -21.31 -9.74
N TYR A 619 -21.46 -20.45 -9.09
CA TYR A 619 -20.80 -20.72 -7.82
C TYR A 619 -21.13 -19.59 -6.86
N THR A 620 -21.48 -19.92 -5.61
CA THR A 620 -21.92 -18.92 -4.62
C THR A 620 -21.08 -18.98 -3.35
N GLN A 621 -20.81 -17.82 -2.77
CA GLN A 621 -20.14 -17.68 -1.48
C GLN A 621 -20.75 -16.51 -0.68
N PRO A 622 -20.83 -16.61 0.66
CA PRO A 622 -21.25 -15.49 1.48
C PRO A 622 -20.13 -14.45 1.62
N LEU A 623 -20.49 -13.17 1.70
CA LEU A 623 -19.60 -12.04 1.97
C LEU A 623 -20.17 -11.19 3.10
N GLU A 624 -19.37 -10.94 4.13
CA GLU A 624 -19.70 -10.01 5.20
C GLU A 624 -19.13 -8.63 4.89
N VAL A 625 -19.98 -7.59 4.92
CA VAL A 625 -19.54 -6.19 4.93
C VAL A 625 -19.66 -5.66 6.35
N ARG A 626 -18.53 -5.26 6.94
CA ARG A 626 -18.44 -4.75 8.31
C ARG A 626 -18.49 -3.23 8.34
N LYS A 627 -19.06 -2.70 9.41
CA LYS A 627 -18.99 -1.27 9.73
C LYS A 627 -17.54 -0.89 10.04
N ASP A 628 -17.11 0.28 9.58
CA ASP A 628 -15.88 0.89 10.07
C ASP A 628 -16.01 1.22 11.57
N PRO A 629 -15.14 0.65 12.43
CA PRO A 629 -15.21 0.90 13.87
C PRO A 629 -14.94 2.36 14.23
N ASN A 630 -14.25 3.12 13.37
CA ASN A 630 -13.97 4.54 13.60
C ASN A 630 -15.04 5.48 13.02
N SER A 631 -16.06 4.94 12.35
CA SER A 631 -17.18 5.74 11.85
C SER A 631 -18.17 6.04 12.97
N GLY A 632 -18.60 7.30 13.10
CA GLY A 632 -19.48 7.75 14.18
C GLY A 632 -20.96 7.38 14.02
N GLY A 633 -21.43 7.05 12.81
CA GLY A 633 -22.85 6.70 12.57
C GLY A 633 -23.18 5.28 13.01
N SER A 634 -24.35 5.07 13.62
CA SER A 634 -24.85 3.74 14.02
C SER A 634 -25.29 2.88 12.80
N PRO A 635 -25.36 1.55 12.93
CA PRO A 635 -25.92 0.68 11.88
C PRO A 635 -27.32 1.11 11.42
N GLU A 636 -28.18 1.57 12.32
CA GLU A 636 -29.54 2.02 12.06
C GLU A 636 -29.56 3.34 11.25
N GLU A 637 -28.68 4.28 11.58
CA GLU A 637 -28.49 5.52 10.82
C GLU A 637 -27.98 5.25 9.40
N ILE A 638 -27.02 4.33 9.26
CA ILE A 638 -26.52 3.91 7.94
C ILE A 638 -27.63 3.29 7.10
N GLN A 639 -28.46 2.42 7.68
CA GLN A 639 -29.61 1.85 6.98
C GLN A 639 -30.61 2.92 6.54
N THR A 640 -30.91 3.87 7.42
CA THR A 640 -31.82 5.00 7.14
C THR A 640 -31.29 5.88 6.00
N GLN A 641 -29.99 6.18 6.03
CA GLN A 641 -29.32 6.91 4.95
C GLN A 641 -29.40 6.16 3.62
N VAL A 642 -29.04 4.87 3.61
CA VAL A 642 -29.04 4.05 2.40
C VAL A 642 -30.45 3.96 1.80
N ALA A 643 -31.47 3.74 2.62
CA ALA A 643 -32.86 3.69 2.15
C ALA A 643 -33.25 5.00 1.44
N ARG A 644 -32.88 6.15 2.03
CA ARG A 644 -33.17 7.45 1.44
C ARG A 644 -32.38 7.72 0.16
N LEU A 645 -31.12 7.28 0.11
CA LEU A 645 -30.31 7.35 -1.10
C LEU A 645 -30.86 6.48 -2.23
N PHE A 646 -31.46 5.31 -1.93
CA PHE A 646 -32.15 4.51 -2.93
C PHE A 646 -33.39 5.20 -3.49
N ASP A 647 -34.21 5.82 -2.64
CA ASP A 647 -35.35 6.64 -3.10
C ASP A 647 -34.87 7.77 -4.02
N LEU A 648 -33.81 8.47 -3.62
CA LEU A 648 -33.23 9.56 -4.42
C LEU A 648 -32.60 9.05 -5.73
N GLN A 649 -32.03 7.84 -5.72
CA GLN A 649 -31.53 7.17 -6.92
C GLN A 649 -32.66 6.83 -7.90
N ALA A 650 -33.81 6.37 -7.40
CA ALA A 650 -34.99 6.11 -8.20
C ALA A 650 -35.56 7.40 -8.81
N ASP A 651 -35.64 8.47 -8.02
CA ASP A 651 -36.07 9.79 -8.49
C ASP A 651 -35.09 10.36 -9.54
N MET A 652 -33.78 10.20 -9.34
CA MET A 652 -32.78 10.57 -10.35
C MET A 652 -32.95 9.77 -11.64
N ASN A 653 -33.20 8.45 -11.56
CA ASN A 653 -33.44 7.63 -12.75
C ASN A 653 -34.69 8.08 -13.50
N ALA A 654 -35.76 8.44 -12.79
CA ALA A 654 -36.96 9.01 -13.41
C ALA A 654 -36.67 10.34 -14.11
N ALA A 655 -35.87 11.23 -13.48
CA ALA A 655 -35.41 12.46 -14.09
C ALA A 655 -34.56 12.21 -15.36
N VAL A 656 -33.65 11.23 -15.32
CA VAL A 656 -32.83 10.84 -16.48
C VAL A 656 -33.66 10.23 -17.60
N ASP A 657 -34.71 9.46 -17.28
CA ASP A 657 -35.62 8.92 -18.28
C ASP A 657 -36.36 10.03 -19.04
N LEU A 658 -36.86 11.05 -18.31
CA LEU A 658 -37.47 12.24 -18.93
C LEU A 658 -36.48 12.97 -19.85
N TYR A 659 -35.23 13.14 -19.39
CA TYR A 659 -34.18 13.79 -20.16
C TYR A 659 -33.87 13.02 -21.44
N ASN A 660 -33.61 11.72 -21.32
CA ASN A 660 -33.27 10.86 -22.44
C ASN A 660 -34.41 10.77 -23.46
N GLN A 661 -35.66 10.74 -23.01
CA GLN A 661 -36.82 10.72 -23.87
C GLN A 661 -36.96 12.03 -24.65
N THR A 662 -36.79 13.17 -23.99
CA THR A 662 -36.80 14.48 -24.64
C THR A 662 -35.67 14.62 -25.65
N GLU A 663 -34.44 14.27 -25.29
CA GLU A 663 -33.29 14.32 -26.19
C GLU A 663 -33.46 13.42 -27.42
N LEU A 664 -34.08 12.25 -27.26
CA LEU A 664 -34.40 11.37 -28.37
C LEU A 664 -35.41 12.02 -29.35
N ILE A 665 -36.44 12.68 -28.84
CA ILE A 665 -37.44 13.37 -29.66
C ILE A 665 -36.79 14.57 -30.37
N ARG A 666 -36.06 15.42 -29.64
CA ARG A 666 -35.38 16.60 -30.19
C ARG A 666 -34.38 16.23 -31.28
N ALA A 667 -33.57 15.19 -31.09
CA ALA A 667 -32.63 14.73 -32.11
C ALA A 667 -33.33 14.32 -33.41
N GLN A 668 -34.47 13.63 -33.33
CA GLN A 668 -35.26 13.26 -34.52
C GLN A 668 -35.91 14.48 -35.17
N VAL A 669 -36.46 15.42 -34.38
CA VAL A 669 -37.06 16.66 -34.89
C VAL A 669 -36.01 17.52 -35.62
N GLN A 670 -34.82 17.71 -35.06
CA GLN A 670 -33.73 18.44 -35.71
C GLN A 670 -33.22 17.73 -36.96
N GLN A 671 -33.12 16.40 -36.94
CA GLN A 671 -32.73 15.63 -38.13
C GLN A 671 -33.76 15.75 -39.25
N LEU A 672 -35.05 15.65 -38.91
CA LEU A 672 -36.14 15.81 -39.86
C LEU A 672 -36.12 17.23 -40.48
N ASN A 673 -36.01 18.26 -39.64
CA ASN A 673 -35.99 19.65 -40.11
C ASN A 673 -34.80 19.92 -41.06
N ARG A 674 -33.62 19.35 -40.77
CA ARG A 674 -32.46 19.42 -41.69
C ARG A 674 -32.71 18.69 -43.01
N THR A 675 -33.37 17.55 -42.97
CA THR A 675 -33.67 16.74 -44.17
C THR A 675 -34.69 17.44 -45.07
N LEU A 676 -35.72 18.05 -44.48
CA LEU A 676 -36.77 18.78 -45.20
C LEU A 676 -36.33 20.18 -45.67
N ALA A 677 -35.18 20.69 -45.22
CA ALA A 677 -34.72 22.04 -45.58
C ALA A 677 -34.39 22.21 -47.07
N ALA A 678 -34.14 21.11 -47.79
CA ALA A 678 -33.86 21.12 -49.23
C ALA A 678 -35.14 21.24 -50.10
N ASP A 679 -36.32 21.06 -49.51
CA ASP A 679 -37.61 21.03 -50.22
C ASP A 679 -38.53 22.16 -49.72
N GLY A 680 -38.82 23.11 -50.62
CA GLY A 680 -39.61 24.31 -50.33
C GLY A 680 -41.08 24.02 -49.97
N ASP A 681 -41.61 22.85 -50.34
CA ASP A 681 -43.03 22.49 -50.16
C ASP A 681 -43.37 22.05 -48.71
N ASN A 682 -42.35 21.96 -47.84
CA ASN A 682 -42.47 21.52 -46.45
C ASN A 682 -42.38 22.66 -45.42
N ALA A 683 -42.53 23.92 -45.84
CA ALA A 683 -42.38 25.09 -44.95
C ALA A 683 -43.30 25.05 -43.71
N ASP A 684 -44.53 24.57 -43.84
CA ASP A 684 -45.48 24.42 -42.73
C ASP A 684 -45.08 23.29 -41.77
N VAL A 685 -44.56 22.19 -42.29
CA VAL A 685 -44.03 21.07 -41.47
C VAL A 685 -42.80 21.53 -40.68
N ARG A 686 -41.90 22.29 -41.33
CA ARG A 686 -40.72 22.87 -40.67
C ARG A 686 -41.10 23.86 -39.57
N ALA A 687 -42.08 24.74 -39.82
CA ALA A 687 -42.59 25.64 -38.79
C ALA A 687 -43.21 24.88 -37.59
N ALA A 688 -43.91 23.78 -37.85
CA ALA A 688 -44.44 22.92 -36.79
C ALA A 688 -43.33 22.18 -36.03
N ALA A 689 -42.27 21.74 -36.73
CA ALA A 689 -41.08 21.12 -36.13
C ALA A 689 -40.34 22.10 -35.21
N ASP A 690 -40.13 23.34 -35.67
CA ASP A 690 -39.52 24.40 -34.87
C ASP A 690 -40.36 24.73 -33.63
N SER A 691 -41.70 24.79 -33.77
CA SER A 691 -42.60 25.01 -32.65
C SER A 691 -42.53 23.89 -31.61
N LEU A 692 -42.46 22.63 -32.05
CA LEU A 692 -42.30 21.47 -31.17
C LEU A 692 -40.92 21.49 -30.48
N GLU A 693 -39.85 21.79 -31.22
CA GLU A 693 -38.50 21.91 -30.68
C GLU A 693 -38.41 22.99 -29.59
N GLN A 694 -39.02 24.16 -29.79
CA GLN A 694 -39.04 25.21 -28.77
C GLN A 694 -39.78 24.78 -27.50
N LYS A 695 -40.88 24.01 -27.62
CA LYS A 695 -41.58 23.45 -26.46
C LYS A 695 -40.73 22.41 -25.74
N LEU A 696 -40.01 21.56 -26.47
CA LEU A 696 -39.10 20.56 -25.91
C LEU A 696 -37.91 21.22 -25.21
N ILE A 697 -37.32 22.26 -25.80
CA ILE A 697 -36.27 23.08 -25.17
C ILE A 697 -36.79 23.70 -23.86
N GLY A 698 -37.98 24.32 -23.91
CA GLY A 698 -38.61 24.93 -22.74
C GLY A 698 -38.88 23.94 -21.62
N PHE A 699 -39.21 22.68 -21.95
CA PHE A 699 -39.32 21.60 -20.99
C PHE A 699 -37.95 21.19 -20.43
N GLU A 700 -36.99 20.88 -21.31
CA GLU A 700 -35.69 20.32 -20.94
C GLU A 700 -34.83 21.29 -20.12
N GLU A 701 -34.94 22.60 -20.36
CA GLU A 701 -34.25 23.63 -19.57
C GLU A 701 -34.67 23.66 -18.08
N ASN A 702 -35.74 22.96 -17.68
CA ASN A 702 -36.10 22.77 -16.27
C ASN A 702 -35.39 21.56 -15.64
N LEU A 703 -34.96 20.60 -16.48
CA LEU A 703 -34.37 19.34 -16.08
C LEU A 703 -32.84 19.37 -16.15
N HIS A 704 -32.30 19.90 -17.25
CA HIS A 704 -30.88 19.99 -17.56
C HIS A 704 -30.49 21.37 -18.10
N GLN A 705 -29.24 21.80 -17.87
CA GLN A 705 -28.74 23.07 -18.40
C GLN A 705 -28.21 22.88 -19.82
N LEU A 706 -28.98 23.32 -20.82
CA LEU A 706 -28.70 23.04 -22.24
C LEU A 706 -27.50 23.79 -22.81
N ARG A 707 -26.89 24.71 -22.05
CA ARG A 707 -25.68 25.46 -22.45
C ARG A 707 -24.37 24.76 -22.07
N LEU A 708 -24.44 23.64 -21.34
CA LEU A 708 -23.23 22.96 -20.87
C LEU A 708 -22.54 22.23 -22.03
N THR A 709 -21.29 22.61 -22.31
CA THR A 709 -20.43 21.95 -23.31
C THR A 709 -19.56 20.87 -22.69
N GLY A 710 -19.41 20.90 -21.36
CA GLY A 710 -18.49 20.06 -20.60
C GLY A 710 -17.06 20.58 -20.60
N ARG A 711 -16.85 21.86 -20.95
CA ARG A 711 -15.56 22.54 -20.94
C ARG A 711 -15.64 23.82 -20.10
N GLY A 712 -14.48 24.42 -19.81
CA GLY A 712 -14.40 25.79 -19.29
C GLY A 712 -15.16 26.10 -17.99
N GLN A 713 -15.43 25.10 -17.15
CA GLN A 713 -16.26 25.24 -15.94
C GLN A 713 -17.66 25.82 -16.20
N ASP A 714 -18.31 25.46 -17.31
CA ASP A 714 -19.64 25.99 -17.69
C ASP A 714 -20.68 26.03 -16.54
N GLY A 715 -20.61 25.07 -15.61
CA GLY A 715 -21.49 24.98 -14.44
C GLY A 715 -21.42 26.14 -13.44
N VAL A 716 -20.38 27.00 -13.47
CA VAL A 716 -20.33 28.22 -12.65
C VAL A 716 -21.02 29.41 -13.33
N ARG A 717 -21.24 29.34 -14.65
CA ARG A 717 -21.80 30.43 -15.45
C ARG A 717 -23.32 30.43 -15.46
N TRP A 718 -23.92 29.24 -15.30
CA TRP A 718 -25.35 29.03 -15.49
C TRP A 718 -25.96 28.24 -14.33
N PRO A 719 -27.20 28.53 -13.91
CA PRO A 719 -27.85 27.80 -12.83
C PRO A 719 -27.99 26.30 -13.13
N ILE A 720 -27.68 25.49 -12.12
CA ILE A 720 -27.91 24.05 -12.13
C ILE A 720 -29.41 23.76 -12.11
N LYS A 721 -29.84 22.80 -12.94
CA LYS A 721 -31.25 22.41 -13.10
C LYS A 721 -31.59 21.17 -12.27
N LEU A 722 -32.84 20.72 -12.29
CA LEU A 722 -33.36 19.74 -11.34
C LEU A 722 -32.50 18.47 -11.21
N ALA A 723 -32.12 17.84 -12.31
CA ALA A 723 -31.33 16.60 -12.24
C ALA A 723 -29.95 16.82 -11.58
N GLY A 724 -29.32 17.98 -11.82
CA GLY A 724 -28.07 18.34 -11.17
C GLY A 724 -28.24 18.68 -9.68
N ARG A 725 -29.37 19.30 -9.29
CA ARG A 725 -29.71 19.57 -7.89
C ARG A 725 -29.98 18.28 -7.11
N VAL A 726 -30.63 17.30 -7.73
CA VAL A 726 -30.81 15.94 -7.17
C VAL A 726 -29.45 15.26 -6.93
N ALA A 727 -28.55 15.30 -7.93
CA ALA A 727 -27.21 14.74 -7.78
C ALA A 727 -26.40 15.45 -6.67
N TYR A 728 -26.52 16.77 -6.54
CA TYR A 728 -25.90 17.53 -5.46
C TYR A 728 -26.40 17.09 -4.08
N LEU A 729 -27.72 16.93 -3.91
CA LEU A 729 -28.31 16.43 -2.67
C LEU A 729 -27.82 15.02 -2.34
N ALA A 730 -27.75 14.14 -3.35
CA ALA A 730 -27.28 12.76 -3.19
C ALA A 730 -25.83 12.72 -2.69
N ASN A 731 -24.95 13.53 -3.27
CA ASN A 731 -23.55 13.62 -2.84
C ASN A 731 -23.41 14.10 -1.39
N GLY A 732 -24.19 15.12 -1.00
CA GLY A 732 -24.21 15.61 0.38
C GLY A 732 -24.71 14.55 1.37
N MET A 733 -25.79 13.85 1.04
CA MET A 733 -26.37 12.80 1.88
C MET A 733 -25.48 11.55 1.97
N ALA A 734 -24.73 11.23 0.91
CA ALA A 734 -23.83 10.08 0.87
C ALA A 734 -22.45 10.32 1.52
N SER A 735 -22.17 11.53 2.02
CA SER A 735 -20.81 11.93 2.47
C SER A 735 -20.36 11.37 3.82
N SER A 736 -21.29 10.93 4.68
CA SER A 736 -21.00 10.40 6.02
C SER A 736 -21.80 9.13 6.29
N ASP A 737 -21.75 8.54 7.48
CA ASP A 737 -22.58 7.39 7.88
C ASP A 737 -23.78 7.76 8.78
N PHE A 738 -24.08 9.06 8.92
CA PHE A 738 -25.21 9.53 9.72
C PHE A 738 -26.53 9.51 8.94
N ALA A 739 -27.64 9.48 9.66
CA ALA A 739 -28.96 9.62 9.04
C ALA A 739 -29.08 10.97 8.32
N PRO A 740 -29.89 11.06 7.24
CA PRO A 740 -30.11 12.32 6.53
C PRO A 740 -30.70 13.38 7.47
N THR A 741 -30.28 14.63 7.29
CA THR A 741 -30.83 15.73 8.09
C THR A 741 -32.28 16.02 7.72
N THR A 742 -33.02 16.67 8.62
CA THR A 742 -34.39 17.13 8.36
C THR A 742 -34.48 17.96 7.08
N GLN A 743 -33.51 18.84 6.82
CA GLN A 743 -33.48 19.67 5.62
C GLN A 743 -33.18 18.86 4.36
N GLN A 744 -32.27 17.88 4.42
CA GLN A 744 -32.02 16.98 3.29
C GLN A 744 -33.29 16.20 2.91
N VAL A 745 -34.04 15.73 3.91
CA VAL A 745 -35.34 15.08 3.72
C VAL A 745 -36.36 16.02 3.09
N GLN A 746 -36.51 17.25 3.60
CA GLN A 746 -37.46 18.24 3.05
C GLN A 746 -37.13 18.61 1.59
N VAL A 747 -35.85 18.81 1.27
CA VAL A 747 -35.40 19.13 -0.08
C VAL A 747 -35.61 17.95 -1.03
N HIS A 748 -35.43 16.72 -0.56
CA HIS A 748 -35.76 15.53 -1.36
C HIS A 748 -37.25 15.51 -1.73
N GLU A 749 -38.16 15.71 -0.76
CA GLU A 749 -39.59 15.73 -1.05
C GLU A 749 -39.98 16.86 -2.01
N LEU A 750 -39.33 18.03 -1.91
CA LEU A 750 -39.48 19.12 -2.87
C LEU A 750 -39.12 18.68 -4.30
N PHE A 751 -37.92 18.11 -4.48
CA PHE A 751 -37.46 17.66 -5.80
C PHE A 751 -38.32 16.52 -6.35
N LYS A 752 -38.81 15.62 -5.50
CA LYS A 752 -39.74 14.56 -5.88
C LYS A 752 -41.07 15.12 -6.39
N GLY A 753 -41.55 16.22 -5.82
CA GLY A 753 -42.71 16.97 -6.32
C GLY A 753 -42.44 17.60 -7.71
N GLU A 754 -41.28 18.24 -7.87
CA GLU A 754 -40.87 18.83 -9.17
C GLU A 754 -40.74 17.77 -10.27
N ILE A 755 -40.14 16.60 -9.98
CA ILE A 755 -40.03 15.49 -10.94
C ILE A 755 -41.42 15.01 -11.37
N ARG A 756 -42.35 14.79 -10.43
CA ARG A 756 -43.73 14.37 -10.76
C ARG A 756 -44.45 15.39 -11.64
N THR A 757 -44.19 16.68 -11.43
CA THR A 757 -44.75 17.76 -12.25
C THR A 757 -44.20 17.69 -13.68
N LEU A 758 -42.88 17.52 -13.84
CA LEU A 758 -42.24 17.37 -15.15
C LEU A 758 -42.67 16.09 -15.87
N GLN A 759 -42.90 14.99 -15.15
CA GLN A 759 -43.47 13.76 -15.73
C GLN A 759 -44.83 14.05 -16.37
N GLY A 760 -45.72 14.77 -15.68
CA GLY A 760 -47.01 15.18 -16.22
C GLY A 760 -46.90 16.11 -17.43
N GLN A 761 -45.98 17.07 -17.38
CA GLN A 761 -45.74 18.01 -18.49
C GLN A 761 -45.21 17.31 -19.75
N LEU A 762 -44.23 16.41 -19.62
CA LEU A 762 -43.74 15.63 -20.76
C LEU A 762 -44.83 14.71 -21.32
N GLY A 763 -45.62 14.09 -20.45
CA GLY A 763 -46.77 13.29 -20.85
C GLY A 763 -47.78 14.08 -21.70
N GLN A 764 -48.08 15.33 -21.32
CA GLN A 764 -48.93 16.22 -22.13
C GLN A 764 -48.27 16.62 -23.46
N LEU A 765 -46.99 16.96 -23.43
CA LEU A 765 -46.23 17.36 -24.62
C LEU A 765 -46.15 16.22 -25.65
N ILE A 766 -45.97 14.98 -25.18
CA ILE A 766 -46.01 13.78 -26.03
C ILE A 766 -47.44 13.49 -26.51
N GLY A 767 -48.41 13.43 -25.59
CA GLY A 767 -49.79 13.02 -25.89
C GLY A 767 -50.56 14.02 -26.74
N ARG A 768 -50.17 15.30 -26.74
CA ARG A 768 -50.81 16.37 -27.49
C ARG A 768 -49.92 16.92 -28.59
N ASP A 769 -48.81 17.56 -28.26
CA ASP A 769 -48.01 18.32 -29.22
C ASP A 769 -47.27 17.40 -30.20
N LEU A 770 -46.59 16.37 -29.72
CA LEU A 770 -45.94 15.37 -30.58
C LEU A 770 -46.96 14.56 -31.39
N ALA A 771 -48.10 14.20 -30.78
CA ALA A 771 -49.17 13.49 -31.48
C ALA A 771 -49.76 14.32 -32.64
N GLN A 772 -50.01 15.62 -32.40
CA GLN A 772 -50.47 16.54 -33.43
C GLN A 772 -49.41 16.76 -34.52
N PHE A 773 -48.14 16.84 -34.15
CA PHE A 773 -47.05 16.94 -35.11
C PHE A 773 -46.95 15.68 -35.99
N ASN A 774 -46.99 14.49 -35.38
CA ASN A 774 -47.00 13.21 -36.11
C ASN A 774 -48.23 13.07 -37.02
N GLU A 775 -49.39 13.58 -36.63
CA GLU A 775 -50.56 13.61 -37.53
C GLU A 775 -50.30 14.46 -38.78
N ARG A 776 -49.65 15.62 -38.63
CA ARG A 776 -49.23 16.43 -39.78
C ARG A 776 -48.19 15.71 -40.66
N LEU A 777 -47.25 14.99 -40.06
CA LEU A 777 -46.29 14.18 -40.81
C LEU A 777 -47.00 13.09 -41.63
N ARG A 778 -47.98 12.41 -41.06
CA ARG A 778 -48.82 11.42 -41.78
C ARG A 778 -49.55 12.04 -42.97
N GLN A 779 -50.13 13.21 -42.81
CA GLN A 779 -50.82 13.92 -43.90
C GLN A 779 -49.89 14.30 -45.05
N ARG A 780 -48.57 14.36 -44.82
CA ARG A 780 -47.53 14.64 -45.81
C ARG A 780 -46.73 13.40 -46.24
N ASN A 781 -47.15 12.19 -45.83
CA ASN A 781 -46.42 10.93 -46.07
C ASN A 781 -44.97 10.93 -45.53
N ILE A 782 -44.71 11.66 -44.45
CA ILE A 782 -43.41 11.71 -43.76
C ILE A 782 -43.43 10.73 -42.58
N PRO A 783 -42.36 9.96 -42.33
CA PRO A 783 -42.27 9.06 -41.17
C PRO A 783 -42.45 9.78 -39.83
N ASN A 784 -43.14 9.13 -38.88
CA ASN A 784 -43.37 9.68 -37.55
C ASN A 784 -42.09 9.79 -36.71
N ILE A 785 -42.08 10.75 -35.80
CA ILE A 785 -41.11 10.82 -34.70
C ILE A 785 -41.53 9.83 -33.61
N VAL A 786 -40.56 9.04 -33.13
CA VAL A 786 -40.80 8.01 -32.12
C VAL A 786 -40.38 8.53 -30.74
N ALA A 787 -41.29 8.52 -29.78
CA ALA A 787 -41.02 8.95 -28.40
C ALA A 787 -40.18 7.95 -27.58
N GLY A 788 -39.78 6.81 -28.16
CA GLY A 788 -39.15 5.70 -27.45
C GLY A 788 -40.12 4.92 -26.56
N PRO A 789 -39.69 3.78 -25.97
CA PRO A 789 -40.52 3.01 -25.06
C PRO A 789 -40.85 3.80 -23.80
N VAL A 790 -42.14 4.00 -23.52
CA VAL A 790 -42.62 4.48 -22.22
C VAL A 790 -42.42 3.35 -21.22
N GLN A 791 -41.44 3.45 -20.31
CA GLN A 791 -41.37 2.53 -19.17
C GLN A 791 -42.51 2.86 -18.21
N ALA A 792 -43.70 2.34 -18.50
CA ALA A 792 -44.83 2.37 -17.60
C ALA A 792 -44.53 1.49 -16.38
N ARG A 793 -44.12 2.10 -15.28
CA ARG A 793 -44.46 1.62 -13.93
C ARG A 793 -45.13 2.76 -13.18
N MET A 794 -46.42 2.95 -13.46
CA MET A 794 -47.34 3.38 -12.41
C MET A 794 -47.74 2.13 -11.66
N VAL A 795 -47.29 2.01 -10.41
CA VAL A 795 -47.92 1.13 -9.41
C VAL A 795 -48.44 2.08 -8.32
N PRO A 796 -49.65 1.84 -7.76
CA PRO A 796 -50.34 2.79 -6.88
C PRO A 796 -49.53 3.24 -5.67
#